data_AF-A0A1Q7BN87-F1
#
_entry.id   AF-A0A1Q7BN87-F1
#
_cell.length_a   1.000
_cell.length_b   1.000
_cell.length_c   1.000
_cell.angle_alpha   90.00
_cell.angle_beta   90.00
_cell.angle_gamma   90.00
#
_symmetry.space_group_name_H-M   'P 1'
#
loop_
_entity.id
_entity.type
_entity.pdbx_description
1 polymer ?
#
loop_
_entity_poly.entity_id
_entity_poly.type
_entity_poly.pdbx_seq_one_letter_code
_entity_poly.pdbx_strand_id
1 'polypeptide(L)'
;MAQPAIVRASLAGLRWLDLLGVRAEAAVGHSLGELTALVWAGALTEDEAYTLATRRGAVMAAASAEPAGMASLATDLAGATDLVAGTGAVVAADNAVRQVVVAGRRADVAAVVAAATERGVAATWLPVAHAFHSGLMAPAAQPLRMAAGQVAWHPPTRPVASTVTGTWWDGADPVELLVRQLTAPVRFREALALLDVDLFVEVGPGRILAGLTGTPTAALDVGTGSAEGLATATAALFAAGACDSVEAYLSRRATRPFDPAVPRRFLTNPCESGATPVPEPAGARRQVPVSAPEAVAAEPGTPRSDPLSAVTAHVAAAVDLDESAITPDARLLADLHLSSLRVGQLAAEVATALGRALPVAPLSLATASVAEFATAIAELPTADAAGGPPAPGVAAWVRVFGHHRVPRSAPDTPPVPRDWRLVGNLAGHPYAVQVRDAFRPGSGAPPARLLALPPGLVELPVDDIAAALRDSDADRVPLVVVHHQGVGAAVGRSLAAENPAVPVLVVEVPDSPAGIGWAAAEAHRAWTGFVEAAYDPTGVRAAPVTRPMEVSPRRDAEIPLGPGDVCLVTGGAKGIGAECAAALATATGATMVLLGRSPADDPEVRATLSRISGAAYRTVDLTDPAAVGATLAEVRAALGPVRVLLHAAGTNVPGRLAELTGQRLRAALAAKAAGLDHVLAALDLTQLRYGVTFGSVIGRTGLAGEADYAIANEWLARRCFELSLAVPEVRWLNIEWSAWTGVGMGVRLGALDGLVRQGLSPIPVEEGTDLLLRVLATPALPPTVMIAGRLPATPTLRWETADEESARFLETRLGWTSGVELVAEAALSLGTDPYLADHRIDGVAVLPAVLGLEAMAQAATALGAKPVPAVFEDVRLAAPVTVPERGSRVLRVAALVRDGGIDMVARSAETGFAVDHLAVRCRAATSPLPPPSGAALDGPLLDAAALYGPLFFHGPRFQRVTGYGGLSAYRCLARVTVRDQQRWFGSFQPQRLELGDPGARDAFLHVLQGCVPDRRVLPTGVERLVVHRRAEGTVTVDARQRDEDGDRYVFDMSIRDGDGGLVEEWYGLALRGIAPLHRERWPVELLGAYLTRSLRRWRPQVGVDLAVAAGARGDPQRTRDVAGWLAGTPVTHAGDGRPVAVDGTAVSASHLDGRLLVAAGPAGTAVDWQRVAAVPLVDPATGELARRGEDPAVAATRIWTCREVLAKHGAAPDAPLVVDVAGPDGWFLLRSGGYALYSVAVPTDGAPVAVCVGAGEPDA
;
A
#
# COMPACT_ATOMS: atom_id res chain seq x y z
N MET A 1 14.02 25.93 -11.42
CA MET A 1 12.70 25.24 -11.30
C MET A 1 12.14 25.27 -9.87
N ALA A 2 12.93 24.96 -8.83
CA ALA A 2 12.43 24.93 -7.45
C ALA A 2 11.81 26.26 -6.97
N GLN A 3 12.52 27.39 -7.10
CA GLN A 3 12.03 28.69 -6.60
C GLN A 3 10.63 29.09 -7.16
N PRO A 4 10.38 29.13 -8.48
CA PRO A 4 9.06 29.49 -9.00
C PRO A 4 7.96 28.48 -8.64
N ALA A 5 8.28 27.20 -8.48
CA ALA A 5 7.30 26.19 -8.03
C ALA A 5 6.87 26.44 -6.58
N ILE A 6 7.84 26.71 -5.68
CA ILE A 6 7.57 27.04 -4.28
C ILE A 6 6.72 28.31 -4.18
N VAL A 7 7.09 29.38 -4.89
CA VAL A 7 6.30 30.63 -4.91
C VAL A 7 4.89 30.37 -5.42
N ARG A 8 4.71 29.64 -6.52
CA ARG A 8 3.38 29.33 -7.06
C ARG A 8 2.51 28.53 -6.08
N ALA A 9 3.10 27.55 -5.39
CA ALA A 9 2.41 26.78 -4.36
C ALA A 9 2.03 27.65 -3.15
N SER A 10 2.94 28.49 -2.67
CA SER A 10 2.65 29.46 -1.60
C SER A 10 1.54 30.45 -2.00
N LEU A 11 1.55 30.98 -3.23
CA LEU A 11 0.47 31.84 -3.74
C LEU A 11 -0.88 31.12 -3.80
N ALA A 12 -0.89 29.84 -4.19
CA ALA A 12 -2.11 29.02 -4.13
C ALA A 12 -2.60 28.83 -2.69
N GLY A 13 -1.69 28.65 -1.74
CA GLY A 13 -2.01 28.65 -0.31
C GLY A 13 -2.58 29.97 0.19
N LEU A 14 -2.04 31.11 -0.25
CA LEU A 14 -2.59 32.43 0.08
C LEU A 14 -4.01 32.60 -0.45
N ARG A 15 -4.27 32.24 -1.72
CA ARG A 15 -5.63 32.26 -2.28
C ARG A 15 -6.60 31.36 -1.53
N TRP A 16 -6.11 30.22 -1.03
CA TRP A 16 -6.91 29.34 -0.19
C TRP A 16 -7.32 30.04 1.12
N LEU A 17 -6.37 30.71 1.78
CA LEU A 17 -6.66 31.49 2.99
C LEU A 17 -7.62 32.66 2.70
N ASP A 18 -7.48 33.33 1.56
CA ASP A 18 -8.40 34.38 1.12
C ASP A 18 -9.81 33.82 0.88
N LEU A 19 -9.94 32.63 0.28
CA LEU A 19 -11.23 31.94 0.08
C LEU A 19 -11.89 31.54 1.41
N LEU A 20 -11.10 31.28 2.45
CA LEU A 20 -11.58 31.04 3.81
C LEU A 20 -11.89 32.34 4.58
N GLY A 21 -11.63 33.51 3.98
CA GLY A 21 -11.85 34.81 4.62
C GLY A 21 -10.87 35.13 5.75
N VAL A 22 -9.73 34.43 5.82
CA VAL A 22 -8.73 34.60 6.87
C VAL A 22 -8.04 35.95 6.73
N ARG A 23 -7.89 36.68 7.84
CA ARG A 23 -7.15 37.95 7.88
C ARG A 23 -5.91 37.81 8.75
N ALA A 24 -4.75 37.63 8.12
CA ALA A 24 -3.48 37.62 8.83
C ALA A 24 -3.08 39.04 9.30
N GLU A 25 -2.42 39.12 10.45
CA GLU A 25 -1.99 40.40 11.05
C GLU A 25 -0.64 40.87 10.51
N ALA A 26 0.28 39.94 10.23
CA ALA A 26 1.61 40.21 9.69
C ALA A 26 2.12 38.99 8.90
N ALA A 27 3.15 39.21 8.08
CA ALA A 27 3.84 38.14 7.36
C ALA A 27 5.36 38.21 7.56
N VAL A 28 5.98 37.03 7.59
CA VAL A 28 7.43 36.85 7.52
C VAL A 28 7.74 35.80 6.46
N GLY A 29 8.71 36.08 5.60
CA GLY A 29 9.07 35.19 4.50
C GLY A 29 10.51 34.72 4.62
N HIS A 30 10.74 33.41 4.76
CA HIS A 30 12.10 32.86 4.81
C HIS A 30 12.77 32.93 3.44
N SER A 31 13.78 33.81 3.28
CA SER A 31 14.53 33.99 2.02
C SER A 31 13.61 34.16 0.80
N LEU A 32 13.42 33.11 0.00
CA LEU A 32 12.50 33.12 -1.14
C LEU A 32 11.07 33.50 -0.75
N GLY A 33 10.62 33.08 0.44
CA GLY A 33 9.28 33.38 0.95
C GLY A 33 9.03 34.88 1.17
N GLU A 34 10.08 35.71 1.18
CA GLU A 34 9.95 37.17 1.26
C GLU A 34 9.21 37.71 0.02
N LEU A 35 9.36 37.08 -1.15
CA LEU A 35 8.58 37.43 -2.35
C LEU A 35 7.08 37.20 -2.15
N THR A 36 6.69 36.08 -1.55
CA THR A 36 5.27 35.76 -1.30
C THR A 36 4.68 36.62 -0.18
N ALA A 37 5.49 37.00 0.82
CA ALA A 37 5.09 37.95 1.85
C ALA A 37 4.85 39.36 1.26
N LEU A 38 5.68 39.78 0.30
CA LEU A 38 5.52 41.04 -0.43
C LEU A 38 4.27 41.03 -1.33
N VAL A 39 3.93 39.90 -1.95
CA VAL A 39 2.64 39.75 -2.66
C VAL A 39 1.47 39.89 -1.70
N TRP A 40 1.52 39.19 -0.57
CA TRP A 40 0.48 39.30 0.45
C TRP A 40 0.30 40.74 0.97
N ALA A 41 1.38 41.51 1.07
CA ALA A 41 1.35 42.92 1.47
C ALA A 41 0.91 43.88 0.35
N GLY A 42 0.69 43.38 -0.87
CA GLY A 42 0.29 44.18 -2.03
C GLY A 42 1.44 44.96 -2.66
N ALA A 43 2.70 44.67 -2.29
CA ALA A 43 3.87 45.32 -2.87
C ALA A 43 4.26 44.75 -4.25
N LEU A 44 3.79 43.53 -4.54
CA LEU A 44 3.98 42.78 -5.79
C LEU A 44 2.67 42.13 -6.22
N THR A 45 2.47 41.99 -7.53
CA THR A 45 1.45 41.08 -8.06
C THR A 45 1.96 39.63 -8.08
N GLU A 46 1.04 38.65 -8.16
CA GLU A 46 1.40 37.23 -8.26
C GLU A 46 2.32 36.94 -9.46
N ASP A 47 2.01 37.52 -10.62
CA ASP A 47 2.78 37.32 -11.86
C ASP A 47 4.19 37.91 -11.78
N GLU A 48 4.33 39.07 -11.13
CA GLU A 48 5.61 39.71 -10.88
C GLU A 48 6.47 38.88 -9.92
N ALA A 49 5.89 38.39 -8.82
CA ALA A 49 6.61 37.52 -7.90
C ALA A 49 7.04 36.21 -8.54
N TYR A 50 6.19 35.61 -9.39
CA TYR A 50 6.55 34.42 -10.15
C TYR A 50 7.70 34.69 -11.15
N THR A 51 7.62 35.81 -11.87
CA THR A 51 8.66 36.24 -12.81
C THR A 51 9.99 36.50 -12.08
N LEU A 52 9.93 37.20 -10.96
CA LEU A 52 11.10 37.53 -10.16
C LEU A 52 11.73 36.29 -9.52
N ALA A 53 10.92 35.35 -9.00
CA ALA A 53 11.39 34.07 -8.49
C ALA A 53 12.06 33.20 -9.57
N THR A 54 11.51 33.22 -10.79
CA THR A 54 12.09 32.51 -11.94
C THR A 54 13.47 33.08 -12.28
N ARG A 55 13.57 34.42 -12.41
CA ARG A 55 14.83 35.10 -12.73
C ARG A 55 15.86 34.97 -11.60
N ARG A 56 15.46 35.16 -10.34
CA ARG A 56 16.30 34.97 -9.16
C ARG A 56 16.89 33.57 -9.12
N GLY A 57 16.07 32.54 -9.33
CA GLY A 57 16.54 31.16 -9.40
C GLY A 57 17.56 30.91 -10.52
N ALA A 58 17.32 31.45 -11.73
CA ALA A 58 18.23 31.30 -12.86
C ALA A 58 19.58 32.00 -12.63
N VAL A 59 19.54 33.24 -12.15
CA VAL A 59 20.73 34.04 -11.87
C VAL A 59 21.56 33.43 -10.74
N MET A 60 20.92 32.96 -9.66
CA MET A 60 21.60 32.29 -8.56
C MET A 60 22.26 30.97 -8.99
N ALA A 61 21.60 30.20 -9.87
CA ALA A 61 22.16 28.97 -10.40
C ALA A 61 23.43 29.22 -11.25
N ALA A 62 23.46 30.32 -12.00
CA ALA A 62 24.59 30.71 -12.84
C ALA A 62 25.73 31.42 -12.08
N ALA A 63 25.54 31.76 -10.80
CA ALA A 63 26.42 32.66 -10.05
C ALA A 63 27.76 32.05 -9.60
N SER A 64 27.90 30.71 -9.63
CA SER A 64 29.13 30.07 -9.16
C SER A 64 29.54 28.90 -10.06
N ALA A 65 30.80 28.94 -10.52
CA ALA A 65 31.46 27.85 -11.23
C ALA A 65 32.31 26.97 -10.30
N GLU A 66 32.50 27.38 -9.03
CA GLU A 66 33.33 26.67 -8.05
C GLU A 66 32.47 25.75 -7.15
N PRO A 67 32.98 24.57 -6.73
CA PRO A 67 32.27 23.71 -5.80
C PRO A 67 32.02 24.38 -4.43
N ALA A 68 30.75 24.67 -4.15
CA ALA A 68 30.28 25.28 -2.91
C ALA A 68 29.25 24.39 -2.20
N GLY A 69 28.82 24.80 -1.01
CA GLY A 69 27.78 24.09 -0.28
C GLY A 69 27.33 24.81 0.99
N MET A 70 26.39 24.18 1.68
CA MET A 70 25.81 24.68 2.92
C MET A 70 25.62 23.53 3.92
N ALA A 71 25.71 23.82 5.22
CA ALA A 71 25.44 22.86 6.28
C ALA A 71 24.62 23.50 7.41
N SER A 72 23.67 22.74 7.96
CA SER A 72 22.92 23.11 9.17
C SER A 72 23.68 22.64 10.40
N LEU A 73 23.80 23.50 11.42
CA LEU A 73 24.45 23.24 12.69
C LEU A 73 23.43 23.32 13.82
N ALA A 74 23.41 22.31 14.69
CA ALA A 74 22.51 22.23 15.85
C ALA A 74 22.99 23.08 17.06
N THR A 75 23.31 24.36 16.82
CA THR A 75 23.87 25.31 17.79
C THR A 75 23.23 26.69 17.65
N ASP A 76 23.51 27.58 18.61
CA ASP A 76 23.14 28.99 18.54
C ASP A 76 24.09 29.81 17.63
N LEU A 77 23.74 31.08 17.40
CA LEU A 77 24.49 31.98 16.52
C LEU A 77 25.94 32.21 17.01
N ALA A 78 26.15 32.27 18.34
CA ALA A 78 27.49 32.44 18.92
C ALA A 78 28.37 31.22 18.61
N GLY A 79 27.89 30.00 18.90
CA GLY A 79 28.61 28.78 18.61
C GLY A 79 28.88 28.56 17.13
N ALA A 80 27.94 28.90 16.25
CA ALA A 80 28.17 28.85 14.80
C ALA A 80 29.21 29.86 14.33
N THR A 81 29.20 31.07 14.89
CA THR A 81 30.20 32.12 14.57
C THR A 81 31.60 31.69 15.00
N ASP A 82 31.73 31.08 16.18
CA ASP A 82 32.99 30.53 16.69
C ASP A 82 33.51 29.37 15.84
N LEU A 83 32.62 28.52 15.33
CA LEU A 83 32.98 27.39 14.46
C LEU A 83 33.42 27.83 13.06
N VAL A 84 32.89 28.96 12.59
CA VAL A 84 33.25 29.54 11.30
C VAL A 84 34.52 30.40 11.40
N ALA A 85 34.85 30.91 12.59
CA ALA A 85 36.02 31.76 12.83
C ALA A 85 37.32 31.10 12.35
N GLY A 86 38.05 31.79 11.46
CA GLY A 86 39.30 31.29 10.87
C GLY A 86 39.13 30.42 9.62
N THR A 87 37.89 30.20 9.16
CA THR A 87 37.59 29.52 7.88
C THR A 87 37.12 30.53 6.81
N GLY A 88 37.00 30.09 5.54
CA GLY A 88 36.37 30.87 4.48
C GLY A 88 34.83 30.77 4.42
N ALA A 89 34.19 30.06 5.36
CA ALA A 89 32.73 29.95 5.44
C ALA A 89 32.13 31.18 6.13
N VAL A 90 30.80 31.37 6.00
CA VAL A 90 30.03 32.41 6.69
C VAL A 90 28.73 31.83 7.24
N VAL A 91 28.15 32.50 8.24
CA VAL A 91 26.76 32.22 8.63
C VAL A 91 25.85 32.72 7.51
N ALA A 92 25.00 31.82 7.01
CA ALA A 92 24.08 32.06 5.91
C ALA A 92 22.62 32.22 6.39
N ALA A 93 22.25 31.59 7.51
CA ALA A 93 20.94 31.79 8.11
C ALA A 93 20.94 31.53 9.63
N ASP A 94 20.37 32.46 10.41
CA ASP A 94 19.97 32.28 11.80
C ASP A 94 18.47 31.99 11.85
N ASN A 95 18.12 30.71 11.93
CA ASN A 95 16.75 30.23 11.74
C ASN A 95 16.01 30.01 13.07
N ALA A 96 16.68 29.44 14.06
CA ALA A 96 16.13 29.16 15.39
C ALA A 96 17.26 29.10 16.43
N VAL A 97 16.90 29.11 17.72
CA VAL A 97 17.86 29.15 18.85
C VAL A 97 18.95 28.07 18.75
N ARG A 98 18.62 26.90 18.21
CA ARG A 98 19.57 25.79 18.03
C ARG A 98 19.69 25.33 16.57
N GLN A 99 19.39 26.20 15.60
CA GLN A 99 19.54 25.84 14.19
C GLN A 99 20.07 27.02 13.38
N VAL A 100 21.37 26.95 13.04
CA VAL A 100 22.07 27.95 12.24
C VAL A 100 22.67 27.27 11.01
N VAL A 101 22.56 27.92 9.85
CA VAL A 101 23.10 27.41 8.58
C VAL A 101 24.35 28.19 8.21
N VAL A 102 25.40 27.46 7.83
CA VAL A 102 26.66 28.02 7.31
C VAL A 102 26.80 27.73 5.83
N ALA A 103 27.49 28.61 5.09
CA ALA A 103 27.72 28.49 3.66
C ALA A 103 29.13 28.96 3.29
N GLY A 104 29.71 28.35 2.25
CA GLY A 104 31.04 28.71 1.77
C GLY A 104 31.53 27.78 0.67
N ARG A 105 32.84 27.82 0.37
CA ARG A 105 33.44 26.80 -0.49
C ARG A 105 33.32 25.45 0.19
N ARG A 106 33.22 24.38 -0.60
CA ARG A 106 32.99 23.03 -0.07
C ARG A 106 34.04 22.62 0.98
N ALA A 107 35.30 23.00 0.77
CA ALA A 107 36.39 22.74 1.72
C ALA A 107 36.22 23.49 3.06
N ASP A 108 35.81 24.76 3.01
CA ASP A 108 35.60 25.59 4.20
C ASP A 108 34.43 25.06 5.04
N VAL A 109 33.31 24.70 4.40
CA VAL A 109 32.15 24.11 5.10
C VAL A 109 32.49 22.74 5.66
N ALA A 110 33.29 21.92 4.98
CA ALA A 110 33.75 20.65 5.51
C ALA A 110 34.61 20.81 6.77
N ALA A 111 35.47 21.83 6.83
CA ALA A 111 36.24 22.14 8.04
C ALA A 111 35.33 22.56 9.20
N VAL A 112 34.29 23.35 8.95
CA VAL A 112 33.29 23.73 9.96
C VAL A 112 32.52 22.51 10.46
N VAL A 113 32.09 21.61 9.58
CA VAL A 113 31.38 20.37 9.94
C VAL A 113 32.26 19.44 10.78
N ALA A 114 33.54 19.29 10.42
CA ALA A 114 34.50 18.52 11.20
C ALA A 114 34.69 19.11 12.61
N ALA A 115 34.93 20.42 12.71
CA ALA A 115 35.08 21.11 13.99
C ALA A 115 33.79 21.04 14.85
N ALA A 116 32.61 21.12 14.22
CA ALA A 116 31.33 20.95 14.91
C ALA A 116 31.20 19.54 15.50
N THR A 117 31.56 18.52 14.72
CA THR A 117 31.51 17.11 15.14
C THR A 117 32.47 16.83 16.29
N GLU A 118 33.70 17.38 16.24
CA GLU A 118 34.67 17.29 17.35
C GLU A 118 34.17 17.93 18.64
N ARG A 119 33.33 18.97 18.55
CA ARG A 119 32.72 19.65 19.69
C ARG A 119 31.34 19.08 20.10
N GLY A 120 30.92 17.96 19.50
CA GLY A 120 29.64 17.33 19.80
C GLY A 120 28.40 18.08 19.27
N VAL A 121 28.58 19.02 18.33
CA VAL A 121 27.49 19.73 17.66
C VAL A 121 27.08 18.96 16.41
N ALA A 122 25.82 18.50 16.36
CA ALA A 122 25.29 17.82 15.18
C ALA A 122 25.32 18.76 13.97
N ALA A 123 25.85 18.27 12.85
CA ALA A 123 26.00 19.02 11.61
C ALA A 123 25.49 18.20 10.42
N THR A 124 24.59 18.78 9.63
CA THR A 124 23.94 18.11 8.51
C THR A 124 24.18 18.90 7.22
N TRP A 125 24.79 18.25 6.23
CA TRP A 125 24.94 18.85 4.90
C TRP A 125 23.57 19.07 4.24
N LEU A 126 23.39 20.24 3.63
CA LEU A 126 22.19 20.55 2.86
C LEU A 126 22.38 20.12 1.39
N PRO A 127 21.35 19.56 0.73
CA PRO A 127 21.44 19.04 -0.64
C PRO A 127 21.42 20.17 -1.69
N VAL A 128 22.37 21.10 -1.60
CA VAL A 128 22.53 22.24 -2.51
C VAL A 128 23.99 22.36 -2.93
N ALA A 129 24.22 22.67 -4.21
CA ALA A 129 25.56 22.80 -4.79
C ALA A 129 26.13 24.23 -4.69
N HIS A 130 25.38 25.17 -4.10
CA HIS A 130 25.67 26.60 -4.05
C HIS A 130 25.65 27.10 -2.61
N ALA A 131 26.52 28.07 -2.31
CA ALA A 131 26.58 28.75 -1.02
C ALA A 131 25.66 29.99 -1.01
N PHE A 132 24.35 29.79 -0.89
CA PHE A 132 23.40 30.89 -0.83
C PHE A 132 23.61 31.77 0.41
N HIS A 133 23.22 33.05 0.33
CA HIS A 133 23.35 34.01 1.44
C HIS A 133 24.82 34.22 1.89
N SER A 134 25.74 34.22 0.92
CA SER A 134 27.17 34.43 1.14
C SER A 134 27.79 35.32 0.07
N GLY A 135 29.02 35.80 0.31
CA GLY A 135 29.77 36.58 -0.67
C GLY A 135 29.97 35.88 -2.03
N LEU A 136 29.88 34.54 -2.07
CA LEU A 136 29.98 33.76 -3.32
C LEU A 136 28.79 34.00 -4.28
N MET A 137 27.70 34.59 -3.81
CA MET A 137 26.55 34.99 -4.63
C MET A 137 26.66 36.42 -5.18
N ALA A 138 27.76 37.16 -4.93
CA ALA A 138 27.95 38.51 -5.47
C ALA A 138 27.77 38.62 -7.00
N PRO A 139 28.19 37.64 -7.84
CA PRO A 139 27.93 37.69 -9.27
C PRO A 139 26.45 37.71 -9.66
N ALA A 140 25.56 37.21 -8.80
CA ALA A 140 24.11 37.24 -9.01
C ALA A 140 23.47 38.62 -8.70
N ALA A 141 24.17 39.51 -8.00
CA ALA A 141 23.62 40.78 -7.53
C ALA A 141 23.19 41.70 -8.68
N GLN A 142 24.06 41.92 -9.67
CA GLN A 142 23.77 42.84 -10.77
C GLN A 142 22.66 42.32 -11.71
N PRO A 143 22.66 41.04 -12.13
CA PRO A 143 21.57 40.52 -12.94
C PRO A 143 20.23 40.48 -12.19
N LEU A 144 20.24 40.21 -10.87
CA LEU A 144 19.01 40.31 -10.07
C LEU A 144 18.53 41.76 -9.95
N ARG A 145 19.42 42.74 -9.75
CA ARG A 145 19.08 44.16 -9.73
C ARG A 145 18.38 44.59 -11.02
N MET A 146 18.91 44.18 -12.17
CA MET A 146 18.30 44.46 -13.48
C MET A 146 16.92 43.79 -13.63
N ALA A 147 16.75 42.57 -13.14
CA ALA A 147 15.47 41.87 -13.17
C ALA A 147 14.43 42.49 -12.24
N ALA A 148 14.82 42.85 -11.02
CA ALA A 148 13.95 43.46 -10.02
C ALA A 148 13.58 44.91 -10.37
N GLY A 149 14.46 45.64 -11.07
CA GLY A 149 14.15 46.99 -11.59
C GLY A 149 13.15 47.02 -12.75
N GLN A 150 12.79 45.87 -13.31
CA GLN A 150 11.74 45.73 -14.34
C GLN A 150 10.36 45.44 -13.75
N VAL A 151 10.26 45.32 -12.42
CA VAL A 151 9.02 45.03 -11.69
C VAL A 151 8.40 46.32 -11.19
N ALA A 152 7.07 46.45 -11.24
CA ALA A 152 6.38 47.60 -10.68
C ALA A 152 6.23 47.40 -9.15
N TRP A 153 7.00 48.15 -8.38
CA TRP A 153 6.95 48.07 -6.92
C TRP A 153 5.89 49.00 -6.35
N HIS A 154 5.05 48.45 -5.48
CA HIS A 154 4.08 49.21 -4.70
C HIS A 154 4.49 49.28 -3.22
N PRO A 155 4.17 50.36 -2.50
CA PRO A 155 4.36 50.39 -1.05
C PRO A 155 3.55 49.27 -0.39
N PRO A 156 4.13 48.53 0.59
CA PRO A 156 3.39 47.52 1.34
C PRO A 156 2.22 48.17 2.07
N THR A 157 1.05 47.56 1.95
CA THR A 157 -0.16 47.99 2.65
C THR A 157 -0.39 47.20 3.94
N ARG A 158 0.41 46.15 4.18
CA ARG A 158 0.33 45.26 5.33
C ARG A 158 1.74 45.02 5.91
N PRO A 159 1.87 44.77 7.22
CA PRO A 159 3.18 44.68 7.87
C PRO A 159 3.93 43.40 7.51
N VAL A 160 5.17 43.55 7.05
CA VAL A 160 6.08 42.44 6.69
C VAL A 160 7.38 42.56 7.49
N ALA A 161 7.77 41.50 8.19
CA ALA A 161 9.08 41.43 8.84
C ALA A 161 10.14 40.97 7.83
N SER A 162 11.19 41.76 7.63
CA SER A 162 12.24 41.42 6.68
C SER A 162 13.29 40.51 7.32
N THR A 163 13.58 39.42 6.63
CA THR A 163 14.64 38.49 7.03
C THR A 163 16.03 38.98 6.66
N VAL A 164 16.15 40.10 5.92
CA VAL A 164 17.43 40.72 5.59
C VAL A 164 17.85 41.71 6.68
N THR A 165 16.92 42.53 7.17
CA THR A 165 17.21 43.55 8.19
C THR A 165 16.96 43.04 9.61
N GLY A 166 16.11 42.03 9.80
CA GLY A 166 15.67 41.59 11.13
C GLY A 166 14.69 42.59 11.79
N THR A 167 14.09 43.49 11.01
CA THR A 167 13.15 44.53 11.46
C THR A 167 11.90 44.53 10.57
N TRP A 168 10.86 45.27 10.97
CA TRP A 168 9.73 45.57 10.08
C TRP A 168 10.23 46.27 8.82
N TRP A 169 9.61 45.97 7.67
CA TRP A 169 9.88 46.68 6.44
C TRP A 169 9.27 48.09 6.52
N ASP A 170 10.13 49.11 6.46
CA ASP A 170 9.84 50.53 6.72
C ASP A 170 9.79 51.38 5.45
N GLY A 171 9.65 50.76 4.28
CA GLY A 171 9.68 51.44 2.99
C GLY A 171 11.08 51.53 2.36
N ALA A 172 12.06 50.79 2.88
CA ALA A 172 13.35 50.57 2.22
C ALA A 172 13.17 50.06 0.77
N ASP A 173 14.07 50.45 -0.14
CA ASP A 173 14.02 50.03 -1.55
C ASP A 173 14.01 48.49 -1.67
N PRO A 174 12.91 47.89 -2.17
CA PRO A 174 12.77 46.44 -2.25
C PRO A 174 13.79 45.80 -3.19
N VAL A 175 14.26 46.53 -4.20
CA VAL A 175 15.29 46.04 -5.13
C VAL A 175 16.61 45.85 -4.39
N GLU A 176 17.06 46.87 -3.65
CA GLU A 176 18.30 46.78 -2.90
C GLU A 176 18.20 45.78 -1.74
N LEU A 177 17.02 45.63 -1.12
CA LEU A 177 16.78 44.63 -0.10
C LEU A 177 16.94 43.20 -0.67
N LEU A 178 16.32 42.90 -1.82
CA LEU A 178 16.43 41.59 -2.47
C LEU A 178 17.83 41.31 -3.02
N VAL A 179 18.54 42.33 -3.50
CA VAL A 179 19.94 42.17 -3.93
C VAL A 179 20.84 41.92 -2.74
N ARG A 180 20.66 42.64 -1.63
CA ARG A 180 21.36 42.40 -0.37
C ARG A 180 21.07 41.00 0.16
N GLN A 181 19.83 40.52 0.05
CA GLN A 181 19.40 39.20 0.46
C GLN A 181 20.27 38.07 -0.14
N LEU A 182 20.83 38.24 -1.35
CA LEU A 182 21.67 37.21 -1.96
C LEU A 182 22.97 36.93 -1.21
N THR A 183 23.53 37.97 -0.57
CA THR A 183 24.89 37.95 0.01
C THR A 183 24.90 38.14 1.52
N ALA A 184 23.80 38.63 2.09
CA ALA A 184 23.60 38.78 3.52
C ALA A 184 22.93 37.54 4.13
N PRO A 185 23.21 37.23 5.42
CA PRO A 185 22.56 36.14 6.13
C PRO A 185 21.05 36.38 6.30
N VAL A 186 20.29 35.28 6.31
CA VAL A 186 18.87 35.29 6.67
C VAL A 186 18.73 35.39 8.19
N ARG A 187 18.20 36.50 8.69
CA ARG A 187 17.93 36.78 10.12
C ARG A 187 16.52 36.36 10.50
N PHE A 188 16.16 35.11 10.23
CA PHE A 188 14.77 34.63 10.37
C PHE A 188 14.30 34.62 11.82
N ARG A 189 15.13 34.15 12.76
CA ARG A 189 14.80 34.16 14.21
C ARG A 189 14.48 35.56 14.72
N GLU A 190 15.28 36.55 14.31
CA GLU A 190 15.06 37.94 14.71
C GLU A 190 13.78 38.52 14.08
N ALA A 191 13.56 38.27 12.78
CA ALA A 191 12.34 38.71 12.09
C ALA A 191 11.08 38.08 12.69
N LEU A 192 11.14 36.79 13.05
CA LEU A 192 10.04 36.07 13.69
C LEU A 192 9.73 36.61 15.09
N ALA A 193 10.74 37.03 15.85
CA ALA A 193 10.58 37.60 17.19
C ALA A 193 9.84 38.95 17.22
N LEU A 194 9.61 39.59 16.07
CA LEU A 194 8.79 40.80 15.96
C LEU A 194 7.29 40.49 15.95
N LEU A 195 6.89 39.25 15.64
CA LEU A 195 5.50 38.82 15.54
C LEU A 195 5.08 38.21 16.88
N ASP A 196 4.28 38.96 17.64
CA ASP A 196 3.62 38.49 18.86
C ASP A 196 2.22 37.97 18.49
N VAL A 197 2.11 36.69 18.17
CA VAL A 197 0.87 36.05 17.69
C VAL A 197 0.66 34.69 18.37
N ASP A 198 -0.61 34.29 18.52
CA ASP A 198 -0.99 33.01 19.12
C ASP A 198 -0.89 31.81 18.15
N LEU A 199 -0.95 32.07 16.83
CA LEU A 199 -0.94 31.06 15.78
C LEU A 199 -0.21 31.56 14.53
N PHE A 200 0.78 30.78 14.07
CA PHE A 200 1.32 30.94 12.73
C PHE A 200 0.65 30.00 11.72
N VAL A 201 0.63 30.41 10.46
CA VAL A 201 0.28 29.53 9.34
C VAL A 201 1.46 29.48 8.37
N GLU A 202 2.04 28.29 8.17
CA GLU A 202 3.07 28.08 7.15
C GLU A 202 2.40 27.91 5.79
N VAL A 203 2.70 28.84 4.88
CA VAL A 203 2.09 28.91 3.54
C VAL A 203 3.10 28.53 2.46
N GLY A 204 3.06 27.28 2.03
CA GLY A 204 3.94 26.74 0.99
C GLY A 204 3.97 25.22 0.99
N PRO A 205 4.81 24.60 0.14
CA PRO A 205 5.05 23.18 0.15
C PRO A 205 5.92 22.79 1.36
N GLY A 206 5.57 21.70 2.04
CA GLY A 206 6.29 21.20 3.21
C GLY A 206 5.79 21.75 4.55
N ARG A 207 6.53 21.41 5.61
CA ARG A 207 6.25 21.71 7.02
C ARG A 207 7.50 22.10 7.80
N ILE A 208 8.51 22.61 7.09
CA ILE A 208 9.85 22.81 7.68
C ILE A 208 9.81 24.01 8.62
N LEU A 209 9.14 25.11 8.23
CA LEU A 209 9.12 26.32 9.05
C LEU A 209 8.30 26.13 10.33
N ALA A 210 7.26 25.29 10.30
CA ALA A 210 6.46 24.93 11.46
C ALA A 210 7.28 24.26 12.57
N GLY A 211 8.40 23.60 12.24
CA GLY A 211 9.33 23.04 13.21
C GLY A 211 10.37 24.03 13.76
N LEU A 212 10.41 25.26 13.25
CA LEU A 212 11.38 26.29 13.62
C LEU A 212 10.78 27.40 14.49
N THR A 213 9.47 27.40 14.67
CA THR A 213 8.76 28.36 15.52
C THR A 213 8.63 27.83 16.95
N GLY A 214 8.62 28.73 17.94
CA GLY A 214 8.28 28.39 19.33
C GLY A 214 6.78 28.49 19.65
N THR A 215 5.98 28.91 18.67
CA THR A 215 4.55 29.22 18.75
C THR A 215 3.76 28.18 17.94
N PRO A 216 2.54 27.78 18.34
CA PRO A 216 1.69 26.89 17.55
C PRO A 216 1.64 27.31 16.08
N THR A 217 1.91 26.37 15.17
CA THR A 217 1.99 26.65 13.73
C THR A 217 1.26 25.57 12.94
N ALA A 218 0.33 25.98 12.07
CA ALA A 218 -0.36 25.08 11.16
C ALA A 218 0.22 25.19 9.75
N ALA A 219 0.73 24.08 9.19
CA ALA A 219 1.25 24.06 7.82
C ALA A 219 0.16 23.66 6.82
N LEU A 220 0.01 24.44 5.74
CA LEU A 220 -0.91 24.11 4.66
C LEU A 220 -0.42 22.93 3.79
N ASP A 221 0.91 22.73 3.73
CA ASP A 221 1.59 21.70 2.93
C ASP A 221 1.06 21.61 1.48
N VAL A 222 1.14 22.75 0.78
CA VAL A 222 0.48 22.96 -0.52
C VAL A 222 1.21 22.19 -1.62
N GLY A 223 0.45 21.46 -2.44
CA GLY A 223 0.97 20.74 -3.62
C GLY A 223 1.22 19.25 -3.39
N THR A 224 0.83 18.70 -2.23
CA THR A 224 0.79 17.26 -1.99
C THR A 224 -0.49 16.63 -2.53
N GLY A 225 -0.49 15.31 -2.73
CA GLY A 225 -1.70 14.54 -3.08
C GLY A 225 -2.65 14.30 -1.89
N SER A 226 -2.33 14.82 -0.70
CA SER A 226 -3.10 14.66 0.53
C SER A 226 -3.88 15.95 0.85
N ALA A 227 -5.10 15.81 1.35
CA ALA A 227 -5.89 16.93 1.84
C ALA A 227 -5.63 17.27 3.32
N GLU A 228 -4.76 16.50 4.01
CA GLU A 228 -4.55 16.58 5.46
C GLU A 228 -4.03 17.94 5.93
N GLY A 229 -2.99 18.48 5.28
CA GLY A 229 -2.43 19.80 5.63
C GLY A 229 -3.46 20.92 5.48
N LEU A 230 -4.19 20.91 4.36
CA LEU A 230 -5.28 21.84 4.09
C LEU A 230 -6.40 21.75 5.13
N ALA A 231 -6.82 20.52 5.48
CA ALA A 231 -7.86 20.26 6.46
C ALA A 231 -7.44 20.71 7.87
N THR A 232 -6.22 20.39 8.28
CA THR A 232 -5.67 20.71 9.59
C THR A 232 -5.52 22.21 9.77
N ALA A 233 -4.97 22.91 8.78
CA ALA A 233 -4.86 24.36 8.82
C ALA A 233 -6.23 25.05 8.83
N THR A 234 -7.18 24.58 8.02
CA THR A 234 -8.56 25.10 8.02
C THR A 234 -9.24 24.90 9.38
N ALA A 235 -9.06 23.73 10.00
CA ALA A 235 -9.60 23.42 11.32
C ALA A 235 -8.95 24.28 12.42
N ALA A 236 -7.62 24.45 12.40
CA ALA A 236 -6.90 25.28 13.35
C ALA A 236 -7.33 26.75 13.26
N LEU A 237 -7.48 27.29 12.05
CA LEU A 237 -7.95 28.64 11.80
C LEU A 237 -9.39 28.86 12.28
N PHE A 238 -10.28 27.90 12.02
CA PHE A 238 -11.65 27.94 12.52
C PHE A 238 -11.71 27.86 14.05
N ALA A 239 -10.94 26.95 14.67
CA ALA A 239 -10.89 26.78 16.12
C ALA A 239 -10.31 28.00 16.84
N ALA A 240 -9.32 28.67 16.23
CA ALA A 240 -8.75 29.91 16.73
C ALA A 240 -9.67 31.14 16.51
N GLY A 241 -10.80 30.99 15.83
CA GLY A 241 -11.69 32.10 15.46
C GLY A 241 -11.12 33.03 14.39
N ALA A 242 -10.07 32.60 13.68
CA ALA A 242 -9.43 33.35 12.60
C ALA A 242 -10.10 33.13 11.22
N CYS A 243 -11.13 32.28 11.17
CA CYS A 243 -11.93 31.97 9.99
C CYS A 243 -13.41 31.82 10.40
N ASP A 244 -14.28 32.65 9.82
CA ASP A 244 -15.70 32.68 10.17
C ASP A 244 -16.53 31.59 9.47
N SER A 245 -16.01 31.00 8.38
CA SER A 245 -16.72 29.99 7.59
C SER A 245 -15.77 28.99 6.95
N VAL A 246 -16.08 27.70 7.13
CA VAL A 246 -15.41 26.57 6.46
C VAL A 246 -16.13 26.14 5.18
N GLU A 247 -17.14 26.88 4.73
CA GLU A 247 -17.98 26.50 3.58
C GLU A 247 -17.17 26.27 2.30
N ALA A 248 -16.13 27.07 2.05
CA ALA A 248 -15.23 26.89 0.91
C ALA A 248 -14.57 25.49 0.91
N TYR A 249 -14.17 24.98 2.08
CA TYR A 249 -13.62 23.63 2.26
C TYR A 249 -14.64 22.52 2.11
N LEU A 250 -15.87 22.78 2.55
CA LEU A 250 -16.97 21.82 2.49
C LEU A 250 -17.66 21.78 1.12
N SER A 251 -17.42 22.77 0.26
CA SER A 251 -18.03 22.86 -1.06
C SER A 251 -17.74 21.60 -1.90
N ARG A 252 -18.77 21.07 -2.59
CA ARG A 252 -18.73 19.82 -3.37
C ARG A 252 -18.46 18.54 -2.55
N ARG A 253 -18.54 18.59 -1.23
CA ARG A 253 -18.49 17.41 -0.34
C ARG A 253 -19.90 17.15 0.22
N ALA A 254 -20.22 15.89 0.46
CA ALA A 254 -21.47 15.51 1.13
C ALA A 254 -21.39 15.88 2.61
N THR A 255 -21.89 17.06 2.98
CA THR A 255 -21.87 17.57 4.36
C THR A 255 -23.27 17.77 4.89
N ARG A 256 -23.50 17.46 6.17
CA ARG A 256 -24.75 17.80 6.86
C ARG A 256 -24.58 19.15 7.55
N PRO A 257 -25.50 20.12 7.36
CA PRO A 257 -25.45 21.41 8.06
C PRO A 257 -25.36 21.20 9.57
N PHE A 258 -24.41 21.88 10.21
CA PHE A 258 -24.22 21.92 11.65
C PHE A 258 -24.60 23.32 12.10
N ASP A 259 -25.79 23.49 12.68
CA ASP A 259 -26.20 24.77 13.26
C ASP A 259 -25.75 24.83 14.73
N PRO A 260 -24.79 25.69 15.11
CA PRO A 260 -24.34 25.85 16.49
C PRO A 260 -25.36 26.62 17.35
N ALA A 261 -26.29 27.38 16.75
CA ALA A 261 -27.32 28.13 17.45
C ALA A 261 -28.52 27.26 17.85
N VAL A 262 -28.67 26.08 17.25
CA VAL A 262 -29.64 25.08 17.71
C VAL A 262 -29.12 24.49 19.03
N PRO A 263 -29.77 24.75 20.18
CA PRO A 263 -29.34 24.19 21.46
C PRO A 263 -29.41 22.68 21.37
N ARG A 264 -28.26 22.04 21.46
CA ARG A 264 -28.16 20.59 21.39
C ARG A 264 -28.13 20.03 22.79
N ARG A 265 -28.89 18.96 23.01
CA ARG A 265 -28.64 18.07 24.14
C ARG A 265 -27.39 17.28 23.82
N PHE A 266 -26.25 17.80 24.23
CA PHE A 266 -25.07 16.99 24.45
C PHE A 266 -25.33 16.09 25.66
N LEU A 267 -24.76 14.89 25.67
CA LEU A 267 -24.78 14.04 26.87
C LEU A 267 -24.03 14.79 27.96
N THR A 268 -24.75 15.46 28.86
CA THR A 268 -24.16 16.02 30.07
C THR A 268 -23.73 14.87 30.95
N ASN A 269 -22.49 14.93 31.45
CA ASN A 269 -22.01 14.00 32.44
C ASN A 269 -22.99 14.03 33.64
N PRO A 270 -23.61 12.89 34.03
CA PRO A 270 -24.52 12.85 35.18
C PRO A 270 -23.84 13.27 36.49
N CYS A 271 -22.51 13.35 36.53
CA CYS A 271 -21.74 13.90 37.64
C CYS A 271 -21.68 15.44 37.69
N GLU A 272 -22.04 16.14 36.61
CA GLU A 272 -22.03 17.63 36.52
C GLU A 272 -23.40 18.25 36.77
N SER A 273 -24.47 17.44 36.73
CA SER A 273 -25.79 17.83 37.22
C SER A 273 -25.83 17.66 38.74
N GLY A 274 -25.92 18.77 39.46
CA GLY A 274 -26.08 18.80 40.92
C GLY A 274 -27.07 17.74 41.40
N ALA A 275 -26.60 16.92 42.33
CA ALA A 275 -27.26 15.71 42.79
C ALA A 275 -28.72 15.94 43.25
N THR A 276 -29.65 15.17 42.69
CA THR A 276 -30.80 14.70 43.47
C THR A 276 -30.37 13.39 44.12
N PRO A 277 -30.39 13.24 45.46
CA PRO A 277 -29.95 12.01 46.09
C PRO A 277 -30.92 10.88 45.75
N VAL A 278 -30.45 9.90 44.97
CA VAL A 278 -31.11 8.60 44.83
C VAL A 278 -30.55 7.70 45.95
N PRO A 279 -31.39 7.01 46.73
CA PRO A 279 -30.91 6.14 47.80
C PRO A 279 -30.11 4.97 47.21
N GLU A 280 -28.89 4.78 47.69
CA GLU A 280 -27.97 3.74 47.23
C GLU A 280 -28.54 2.32 47.48
N PRO A 281 -28.45 1.40 46.50
CA PRO A 281 -28.48 -0.03 46.79
C PRO A 281 -27.14 -0.43 47.42
N ALA A 282 -27.22 -1.01 48.62
CA ALA A 282 -26.07 -1.49 49.37
C ALA A 282 -25.30 -2.57 48.60
N GLY A 283 -23.98 -2.38 48.40
CA GLY A 283 -23.07 -3.52 48.21
C GLY A 283 -21.85 -3.39 47.28
N ALA A 284 -21.62 -2.28 46.58
CA ALA A 284 -20.41 -2.12 45.77
C ALA A 284 -19.25 -1.55 46.63
N ARG A 285 -18.15 -2.31 46.71
CA ARG A 285 -16.94 -1.96 47.47
C ARG A 285 -16.37 -0.61 47.01
N ARG A 286 -16.09 0.27 47.98
CA ARG A 286 -15.35 1.54 47.82
C ARG A 286 -14.06 1.33 47.01
N GLN A 287 -14.03 1.82 45.78
CA GLN A 287 -12.77 2.22 45.15
C GLN A 287 -12.38 3.59 45.73
N VAL A 288 -11.18 3.67 46.27
CA VAL A 288 -10.54 4.93 46.67
C VAL A 288 -10.34 5.76 45.39
N PRO A 289 -10.65 7.07 45.37
CA PRO A 289 -10.36 7.89 44.22
C PRO A 289 -8.85 7.96 44.02
N VAL A 290 -8.36 7.39 42.92
CA VAL A 290 -7.03 7.71 42.40
C VAL A 290 -7.13 9.14 41.88
N SER A 291 -6.50 10.06 42.58
CA SER A 291 -6.25 11.42 42.12
C SER A 291 -5.68 11.35 40.71
N ALA A 292 -6.24 12.14 39.79
CA ALA A 292 -5.63 12.34 38.48
C ALA A 292 -4.15 12.71 38.69
N PRO A 293 -3.18 12.03 38.05
CA PRO A 293 -1.83 12.55 38.00
C PRO A 293 -1.93 13.88 37.25
N GLU A 294 -1.44 14.95 37.89
CA GLU A 294 -1.18 16.21 37.22
C GLU A 294 -0.42 15.92 35.92
N ALA A 295 -0.85 16.54 34.82
CA ALA A 295 -0.16 16.48 33.55
C ALA A 295 1.22 17.12 33.73
N VAL A 296 2.22 16.29 34.07
CA VAL A 296 3.62 16.66 33.93
C VAL A 296 3.86 16.76 32.44
N ALA A 297 4.01 17.98 31.94
CA ALA A 297 4.55 18.24 30.62
C ALA A 297 5.87 17.45 30.51
N ALA A 298 5.90 16.46 29.63
CA ALA A 298 7.13 15.76 29.32
C ALA A 298 8.10 16.79 28.73
N GLU A 299 9.12 17.16 29.49
CA GLU A 299 10.26 17.90 28.94
C GLU A 299 10.83 17.09 27.77
N PRO A 300 11.22 17.74 26.65
CA PRO A 300 11.95 17.06 25.58
C PRO A 300 13.29 16.56 26.13
N GLY A 301 13.31 15.29 26.52
CA GLY A 301 14.49 14.62 27.03
C GLY A 301 15.63 14.70 26.01
N THR A 302 16.82 15.00 26.52
CA THR A 302 18.08 14.96 25.77
C THR A 302 18.19 13.60 25.05
N PRO A 303 18.62 13.52 23.77
CA PRO A 303 18.81 12.23 23.10
C PRO A 303 19.84 11.43 23.90
N ARG A 304 19.39 10.38 24.60
CA ARG A 304 20.26 9.49 25.37
C ARG A 304 20.93 8.54 24.39
N SER A 305 22.26 8.58 24.32
CA SER A 305 23.07 7.83 23.34
C SER A 305 23.30 6.35 23.70
N ASP A 306 22.82 5.90 24.88
CA ASP A 306 22.98 4.53 25.35
C ASP A 306 21.70 3.68 25.13
N PRO A 307 21.75 2.59 24.35
CA PRO A 307 20.61 1.72 24.06
C PRO A 307 19.97 1.10 25.31
N LEU A 308 20.76 0.74 26.32
CA LEU A 308 20.25 0.12 27.55
C LEU A 308 19.41 1.10 28.35
N SER A 309 19.89 2.34 28.49
CA SER A 309 19.14 3.42 29.14
C SER A 309 17.83 3.75 28.41
N ALA A 310 17.85 3.74 27.07
CA ALA A 310 16.65 3.97 26.27
C ALA A 310 15.61 2.85 26.44
N VAL A 311 16.03 1.58 26.41
CA VAL A 311 15.15 0.43 26.67
C VAL A 311 14.59 0.48 28.10
N THR A 312 15.45 0.71 29.09
CA THR A 312 15.05 0.73 30.51
C THR A 312 13.95 1.76 30.75
N ALA A 313 14.08 2.97 30.18
CA ALA A 313 13.05 4.01 30.27
C ALA A 313 11.72 3.60 29.62
N HIS A 314 11.75 3.01 28.42
CA HIS A 314 10.53 2.59 27.72
C HIS A 314 9.86 1.39 28.41
N VAL A 315 10.64 0.45 28.93
CA VAL A 315 10.14 -0.69 29.71
C VAL A 315 9.52 -0.20 31.01
N ALA A 316 10.21 0.66 31.77
CA ALA A 316 9.73 1.26 33.01
C ALA A 316 8.38 1.99 32.80
N ALA A 317 8.29 2.81 31.76
CA ALA A 317 7.05 3.48 31.37
C ALA A 317 5.94 2.50 30.96
N ALA A 318 6.27 1.36 30.35
CA ALA A 318 5.29 0.38 29.93
C ALA A 318 4.72 -0.47 31.07
N VAL A 319 5.47 -0.65 32.16
CA VAL A 319 5.01 -1.39 33.35
C VAL A 319 4.62 -0.47 34.52
N ASP A 320 4.65 0.85 34.31
CA ASP A 320 4.36 1.87 35.32
C ASP A 320 5.22 1.73 36.59
N LEU A 321 6.53 1.51 36.40
CA LEU A 321 7.54 1.43 37.46
C LEU A 321 8.62 2.49 37.27
N ASP A 322 9.33 2.83 38.36
CA ASP A 322 10.53 3.66 38.29
C ASP A 322 11.65 2.96 37.49
N GLU A 323 12.43 3.73 36.74
CA GLU A 323 13.58 3.19 35.96
C GLU A 323 14.54 2.39 36.86
N SER A 324 14.71 2.79 38.13
CA SER A 324 15.57 2.11 39.10
C SER A 324 15.10 0.71 39.51
N ALA A 325 13.83 0.36 39.25
CA ALA A 325 13.26 -0.96 39.53
C ALA A 325 13.49 -1.97 38.39
N ILE A 326 13.92 -1.51 37.21
CA ILE A 326 14.15 -2.36 36.04
C ILE A 326 15.62 -2.80 36.03
N THR A 327 15.86 -4.09 36.21
CA THR A 327 17.22 -4.64 36.15
C THR A 327 17.55 -5.14 34.73
N PRO A 328 18.82 -5.06 34.29
CA PRO A 328 19.22 -5.54 32.96
C PRO A 328 18.93 -7.03 32.71
N ASP A 329 18.93 -7.85 33.76
CA ASP A 329 18.69 -9.29 33.67
C ASP A 329 17.20 -9.68 33.71
N ALA A 330 16.31 -8.73 34.01
CA ALA A 330 14.88 -9.00 34.08
C ALA A 330 14.33 -9.41 32.71
N ARG A 331 13.61 -10.53 32.67
CA ARG A 331 12.95 -11.03 31.46
C ARG A 331 11.63 -10.31 31.22
N LEU A 332 11.44 -9.82 30.01
CA LEU A 332 10.28 -9.01 29.63
C LEU A 332 8.95 -9.73 29.88
N LEU A 333 8.85 -11.01 29.47
CA LEU A 333 7.66 -11.84 29.67
C LEU A 333 7.53 -12.39 31.10
N ALA A 334 8.62 -12.98 31.61
CA ALA A 334 8.55 -13.80 32.83
C ALA A 334 8.59 -12.96 34.11
N ASP A 335 9.42 -11.93 34.15
CA ASP A 335 9.69 -11.15 35.37
C ASP A 335 8.94 -9.82 35.36
N LEU A 336 8.77 -9.21 34.19
CA LEU A 336 8.08 -7.92 34.02
C LEU A 336 6.63 -8.07 33.54
N HIS A 337 6.17 -9.31 33.34
CA HIS A 337 4.79 -9.65 32.97
C HIS A 337 4.24 -8.93 31.73
N LEU A 338 5.13 -8.51 30.81
CA LEU A 338 4.72 -7.90 29.54
C LEU A 338 4.22 -8.98 28.59
N SER A 339 3.13 -8.74 27.89
CA SER A 339 2.70 -9.63 26.81
C SER A 339 3.68 -9.57 25.63
N SER A 340 3.79 -10.65 24.85
CA SER A 340 4.67 -10.69 23.67
C SER A 340 4.34 -9.61 22.64
N LEU A 341 3.06 -9.25 22.50
CA LEU A 341 2.61 -8.13 21.65
C LEU A 341 3.10 -6.78 22.17
N ARG A 342 3.06 -6.55 23.49
CA ARG A 342 3.55 -5.31 24.09
C ARG A 342 5.05 -5.16 23.93
N VAL A 343 5.80 -6.27 24.06
CA VAL A 343 7.25 -6.30 23.79
C VAL A 343 7.54 -5.93 22.33
N GLY A 344 6.76 -6.45 21.38
CA GLY A 344 6.93 -6.09 19.97
C GLY A 344 6.70 -4.60 19.68
N GLN A 345 5.69 -4.00 20.31
CA GLN A 345 5.45 -2.55 20.21
C GLN A 345 6.61 -1.73 20.79
N LEU A 346 7.09 -2.13 21.97
CA LEU A 346 8.26 -1.50 22.61
C LEU A 346 9.50 -1.57 21.72
N ALA A 347 9.70 -2.67 20.99
CA ALA A 347 10.85 -2.81 20.10
C ALA A 347 10.84 -1.76 18.98
N ALA A 348 9.67 -1.49 18.40
CA ALA A 348 9.50 -0.47 17.39
C ALA A 348 9.67 0.97 17.95
N GLU A 349 9.12 1.24 19.13
CA GLU A 349 9.26 2.54 19.83
C GLU A 349 10.73 2.86 20.13
N VAL A 350 11.46 1.91 20.72
CA VAL A 350 12.89 2.07 21.06
C VAL A 350 13.76 2.18 19.81
N ALA A 351 13.56 1.32 18.79
CA ALA A 351 14.33 1.40 17.55
C ALA A 351 14.19 2.77 16.87
N THR A 352 12.96 3.30 16.84
CA THR A 352 12.69 4.65 16.31
C THR A 352 13.40 5.72 17.12
N ALA A 353 13.31 5.66 18.46
CA ALA A 353 13.98 6.62 19.35
C ALA A 353 15.51 6.61 19.21
N LEU A 354 16.11 5.45 18.86
CA LEU A 354 17.54 5.28 18.65
C LEU A 354 17.99 5.53 17.19
N GLY A 355 17.09 5.91 16.28
CA GLY A 355 17.42 6.11 14.85
C GLY A 355 17.82 4.83 14.12
N ARG A 356 17.32 3.68 14.59
CA ARG A 356 17.59 2.35 14.03
C ARG A 356 16.47 1.92 13.09
N ALA A 357 16.80 1.04 12.15
CA ALA A 357 15.83 0.34 11.32
C ALA A 357 14.89 -0.50 12.19
N LEU A 358 13.66 -0.67 11.74
CA LEU A 358 12.66 -1.41 12.50
C LEU A 358 12.92 -2.93 12.44
N PRO A 359 12.69 -3.67 13.53
CA PRO A 359 12.90 -5.11 13.57
C PRO A 359 11.90 -5.85 12.67
N VAL A 360 12.41 -6.81 11.88
CA VAL A 360 11.60 -7.63 10.95
C VAL A 360 10.80 -8.72 11.69
N ALA A 361 11.23 -9.14 12.88
CA ALA A 361 10.54 -10.17 13.68
C ALA A 361 10.44 -9.75 15.16
N PRO A 362 9.66 -8.71 15.50
CA PRO A 362 9.66 -8.12 16.84
C PRO A 362 9.24 -9.11 17.95
N LEU A 363 8.40 -10.11 17.63
CA LEU A 363 7.96 -11.13 18.59
C LEU A 363 9.07 -12.11 19.01
N SER A 364 10.15 -12.23 18.24
CA SER A 364 11.30 -13.07 18.62
C SER A 364 12.02 -12.56 19.87
N LEU A 365 11.85 -11.28 20.18
CA LEU A 365 12.45 -10.61 21.33
C LEU A 365 11.62 -10.74 22.61
N ALA A 366 10.44 -11.38 22.57
CA ALA A 366 9.51 -11.44 23.69
C ALA A 366 10.09 -12.14 24.94
N THR A 367 10.99 -13.11 24.76
CA THR A 367 11.60 -13.89 25.86
C THR A 367 12.93 -13.34 26.35
N ALA A 368 13.42 -12.25 25.73
CA ALA A 368 14.70 -11.65 26.05
C ALA A 368 14.72 -10.97 27.43
N SER A 369 15.90 -10.88 28.03
CA SER A 369 16.16 -9.92 29.11
C SER A 369 16.18 -8.48 28.59
N VAL A 370 16.05 -7.50 29.49
CA VAL A 370 16.17 -6.06 29.15
C VAL A 370 17.50 -5.75 28.45
N ALA A 371 18.61 -6.38 28.88
CA ALA A 371 19.92 -6.21 28.27
C ALA A 371 20.04 -6.85 26.88
N GLU A 372 19.52 -8.06 26.71
CA GLU A 372 19.49 -8.76 25.42
C GLU A 372 18.63 -7.98 24.41
N PHE A 373 17.50 -7.45 24.87
CA PHE A 373 16.60 -6.61 24.08
C PHE A 373 17.29 -5.33 23.60
N ALA A 374 17.98 -4.62 24.50
CA ALA A 374 18.76 -3.43 24.16
C ALA A 374 19.87 -3.71 23.15
N THR A 375 20.57 -4.83 23.32
CA THR A 375 21.63 -5.27 22.40
C THR A 375 21.05 -5.54 21.00
N ALA A 376 19.95 -6.30 20.93
CA ALA A 376 19.31 -6.63 19.66
C ALA A 376 18.83 -5.39 18.89
N ILE A 377 18.31 -4.37 19.58
CA ILE A 377 17.92 -3.09 18.94
C ILE A 377 19.14 -2.28 18.50
N ALA A 378 20.22 -2.28 19.28
CA ALA A 378 21.45 -1.54 18.96
C ALA A 378 22.16 -2.08 17.71
N GLU A 379 22.06 -3.39 17.44
CA GLU A 379 22.65 -4.06 16.28
C GLU A 379 21.88 -3.82 14.96
N LEU A 380 20.67 -3.23 15.02
CA LEU A 380 19.90 -2.92 13.82
C LEU A 380 20.62 -1.86 12.95
N PRO A 381 20.48 -1.93 11.61
CA PRO A 381 21.00 -0.91 10.70
C PRO A 381 20.50 0.49 11.08
N THR A 382 21.22 1.56 10.71
CA THR A 382 20.71 2.93 10.87
C THR A 382 19.54 3.18 9.91
N ALA A 383 18.52 3.90 10.37
CA ALA A 383 17.42 4.31 9.51
C ALA A 383 17.92 5.37 8.50
N ASP A 384 18.01 5.02 7.22
CA ASP A 384 18.41 5.97 6.17
C ASP A 384 17.36 7.09 6.02
N ALA A 385 17.73 8.31 6.43
CA ALA A 385 16.92 9.49 6.29
C ALA A 385 17.19 10.19 4.94
N ALA A 386 16.56 9.70 3.86
CA ALA A 386 16.10 10.48 2.70
C ALA A 386 15.85 9.58 1.47
N GLY A 387 14.62 9.60 0.95
CA GLY A 387 14.31 9.18 -0.43
C GLY A 387 14.53 7.69 -0.71
N GLY A 388 13.86 6.81 0.05
CA GLY A 388 13.84 5.37 -0.26
C GLY A 388 13.24 5.08 -1.66
N PRO A 389 13.52 3.90 -2.24
CA PRO A 389 12.93 3.46 -3.50
C PRO A 389 11.40 3.51 -3.46
N PRO A 390 10.71 3.55 -4.62
CA PRO A 390 9.26 3.49 -4.70
C PRO A 390 8.71 2.35 -3.84
N ALA A 391 7.59 2.58 -3.14
CA ALA A 391 7.02 1.60 -2.24
C ALA A 391 6.85 0.24 -2.93
N PRO A 392 7.43 -0.85 -2.39
CA PRO A 392 7.37 -2.14 -3.05
C PRO A 392 5.93 -2.66 -3.10
N GLY A 393 5.49 -3.09 -4.28
CA GLY A 393 4.26 -3.85 -4.45
C GLY A 393 4.42 -5.32 -4.06
N VAL A 394 3.58 -6.21 -4.60
CA VAL A 394 3.60 -7.65 -4.26
C VAL A 394 4.85 -8.33 -4.81
N ALA A 395 5.12 -8.11 -6.10
CA ALA A 395 6.28 -8.63 -6.82
C ALA A 395 6.63 -7.72 -7.99
N ALA A 396 7.77 -7.96 -8.64
CA ALA A 396 8.04 -7.39 -9.96
C ALA A 396 7.06 -7.98 -10.99
N TRP A 397 6.75 -7.21 -12.03
CA TRP A 397 5.91 -7.65 -13.12
C TRP A 397 6.30 -6.95 -14.41
N VAL A 398 6.10 -7.66 -15.53
CA VAL A 398 6.11 -7.11 -16.87
C VAL A 398 4.79 -7.51 -17.55
N ARG A 399 4.15 -6.57 -18.24
CA ARG A 399 2.84 -6.76 -18.89
C ARG A 399 2.84 -6.18 -20.30
N VAL A 400 1.89 -6.66 -21.10
CA VAL A 400 1.61 -6.13 -22.43
C VAL A 400 0.41 -5.20 -22.34
N PHE A 401 0.50 -4.07 -23.02
CA PHE A 401 -0.50 -3.01 -22.99
C PHE A 401 -0.88 -2.59 -24.41
N GLY A 402 -2.13 -2.18 -24.54
CA GLY A 402 -2.68 -1.59 -25.76
C GLY A 402 -3.07 -0.14 -25.54
N HIS A 403 -3.00 0.65 -26.60
CA HIS A 403 -3.45 2.04 -26.61
C HIS A 403 -4.82 2.13 -27.27
N HIS A 404 -5.76 2.77 -26.58
CA HIS A 404 -7.15 2.87 -26.99
C HIS A 404 -7.62 4.32 -26.91
N ARG A 405 -8.66 4.64 -27.68
CA ARG A 405 -9.35 5.93 -27.60
C ARG A 405 -10.67 5.72 -26.87
N VAL A 406 -10.87 6.45 -25.79
CA VAL A 406 -12.12 6.40 -25.02
C VAL A 406 -12.86 7.72 -25.20
N PRO A 407 -14.16 7.70 -25.57
CA PRO A 407 -14.96 8.91 -25.68
C PRO A 407 -14.92 9.75 -24.40
N ARG A 408 -14.64 11.05 -24.53
CA ARG A 408 -14.57 12.01 -23.43
C ARG A 408 -15.08 13.37 -23.88
N SER A 409 -16.13 13.86 -23.24
CA SER A 409 -16.67 15.20 -23.47
C SER A 409 -15.61 16.28 -23.26
N ALA A 410 -15.69 17.34 -24.05
CA ALA A 410 -14.84 18.51 -23.86
C ALA A 410 -15.23 19.24 -22.55
N PRO A 411 -14.27 19.86 -21.84
CA PRO A 411 -14.57 20.72 -20.69
C PRO A 411 -15.49 21.88 -21.11
N ASP A 412 -16.51 22.18 -20.30
CA ASP A 412 -17.39 23.32 -20.54
C ASP A 412 -16.73 24.63 -20.09
N THR A 413 -15.88 25.18 -20.96
CA THR A 413 -15.13 26.42 -20.70
C THR A 413 -15.29 27.39 -21.87
N PRO A 414 -15.42 28.70 -21.59
CA PRO A 414 -15.52 29.70 -22.65
C PRO A 414 -14.23 29.78 -23.49
N PRO A 415 -14.32 30.23 -24.76
CA PRO A 415 -13.14 30.44 -25.59
C PRO A 415 -12.21 31.52 -25.02
N VAL A 416 -10.90 31.24 -25.05
CA VAL A 416 -9.81 32.12 -24.66
C VAL A 416 -9.14 32.65 -25.94
N PRO A 417 -9.16 33.97 -26.20
CA PRO A 417 -8.43 34.57 -27.32
C PRO A 417 -6.93 34.33 -27.18
N ARG A 418 -6.24 34.07 -28.29
CA ARG A 418 -4.77 33.90 -28.33
C ARG A 418 -4.16 34.59 -29.53
N ASP A 419 -2.91 35.03 -29.37
CA ASP A 419 -2.08 35.50 -30.46
C ASP A 419 -1.31 34.33 -31.08
N TRP A 420 -1.85 33.79 -32.17
CA TRP A 420 -1.37 32.57 -32.80
C TRP A 420 -0.09 32.80 -33.62
N ARG A 421 0.99 32.09 -33.25
CA ARG A 421 2.26 32.05 -33.95
C ARG A 421 2.42 30.71 -34.67
N LEU A 422 2.23 30.73 -35.98
CA LEU A 422 2.41 29.55 -36.82
C LEU A 422 3.91 29.20 -36.97
N VAL A 423 4.25 27.93 -36.79
CA VAL A 423 5.58 27.38 -37.09
C VAL A 423 5.62 26.90 -38.54
N GLY A 424 6.67 27.25 -39.27
CA GLY A 424 6.79 26.97 -40.69
C GLY A 424 5.81 27.80 -41.54
N ASN A 425 5.65 27.42 -42.81
CA ASN A 425 4.85 28.16 -43.79
C ASN A 425 3.61 27.39 -44.30
N LEU A 426 3.33 26.20 -43.75
CA LEU A 426 2.30 25.26 -44.21
C LEU A 426 2.48 24.79 -45.66
N ALA A 427 3.70 24.80 -46.20
CA ALA A 427 3.97 24.25 -47.53
C ALA A 427 3.53 22.78 -47.60
N GLY A 428 2.70 22.44 -48.59
CA GLY A 428 2.16 21.09 -48.77
C GLY A 428 0.98 20.74 -47.87
N HIS A 429 0.48 21.65 -47.02
CA HIS A 429 -0.69 21.37 -46.18
C HIS A 429 -2.00 21.58 -46.98
N PRO A 430 -2.83 20.53 -47.19
CA PRO A 430 -4.04 20.62 -48.03
C PRO A 430 -5.08 21.60 -47.46
N TYR A 431 -5.08 21.80 -46.14
CA TYR A 431 -5.97 22.74 -45.44
C TYR A 431 -5.30 24.05 -44.99
N ALA A 432 -4.25 24.51 -45.67
CA ALA A 432 -3.49 25.68 -45.24
C ALA A 432 -4.36 26.95 -45.09
N VAL A 433 -5.40 27.12 -45.90
CA VAL A 433 -6.34 28.26 -45.80
C VAL A 433 -7.16 28.16 -44.51
N GLN A 434 -7.75 26.99 -44.24
CA GLN A 434 -8.56 26.73 -43.06
C GLN A 434 -7.74 26.88 -41.77
N VAL A 435 -6.49 26.42 -41.77
CA VAL A 435 -5.58 26.59 -40.62
C VAL A 435 -5.30 28.08 -40.38
N ARG A 436 -4.96 28.85 -41.43
CA ARG A 436 -4.72 30.30 -41.30
C ARG A 436 -5.97 31.06 -40.85
N ASP A 437 -7.15 30.64 -41.30
CA ASP A 437 -8.41 31.26 -40.92
C ASP A 437 -8.83 30.95 -39.48
N ALA A 438 -8.59 29.73 -39.02
CA ALA A 438 -8.97 29.30 -37.69
C ALA A 438 -7.98 29.75 -36.59
N PHE A 439 -6.72 29.99 -36.95
CA PHE A 439 -5.63 30.38 -36.04
C PHE A 439 -5.03 31.73 -36.44
N ARG A 440 -5.88 32.75 -36.57
CA ARG A 440 -5.45 34.12 -36.94
C ARG A 440 -4.74 34.81 -35.77
N PRO A 441 -3.67 35.60 -36.02
CA PRO A 441 -3.06 36.45 -35.00
C PRO A 441 -4.10 37.39 -34.40
N GLY A 442 -4.16 37.45 -33.07
CA GLY A 442 -5.08 38.30 -32.31
C GLY A 442 -4.30 39.42 -31.64
N SER A 443 -4.68 40.68 -31.83
CA SER A 443 -3.95 41.79 -31.21
C SER A 443 -4.22 41.84 -29.69
N GLY A 444 -3.15 41.83 -28.90
CA GLY A 444 -3.22 42.01 -27.43
C GLY A 444 -3.59 40.75 -26.62
N ALA A 445 -3.69 39.57 -27.25
CA ALA A 445 -3.94 38.31 -26.55
C ALA A 445 -2.63 37.57 -26.19
N PRO A 446 -2.64 36.64 -25.21
CA PRO A 446 -1.45 35.84 -24.87
C PRO A 446 -0.97 35.00 -26.07
N PRO A 447 0.35 34.89 -26.31
CA PRO A 447 0.87 34.14 -27.44
C PRO A 447 0.66 32.63 -27.28
N ALA A 448 0.40 31.94 -28.39
CA ALA A 448 0.45 30.49 -28.48
C ALA A 448 1.06 30.05 -29.81
N ARG A 449 1.92 29.04 -29.77
CA ARG A 449 2.62 28.51 -30.95
C ARG A 449 1.82 27.35 -31.54
N LEU A 450 1.60 27.37 -32.84
CA LEU A 450 0.88 26.32 -33.57
C LEU A 450 1.85 25.58 -34.51
N LEU A 451 1.96 24.27 -34.31
CA LEU A 451 2.54 23.34 -35.28
C LEU A 451 1.41 22.51 -35.90
N ALA A 452 1.06 22.80 -37.15
CA ALA A 452 0.04 22.04 -37.89
C ALA A 452 0.73 21.12 -38.91
N LEU A 453 0.75 19.83 -38.60
CA LEU A 453 1.34 18.79 -39.46
C LEU A 453 0.29 18.30 -40.46
N PRO A 454 0.62 18.23 -41.77
CA PRO A 454 -0.34 17.81 -42.79
C PRO A 454 -0.68 16.31 -42.70
N PRO A 455 -1.85 15.90 -43.22
CA PRO A 455 -2.17 14.49 -43.40
C PRO A 455 -1.28 13.86 -44.47
N GLY A 456 -1.07 12.53 -44.38
CA GLY A 456 -0.35 11.79 -45.41
C GLY A 456 1.14 12.11 -45.57
N LEU A 457 1.82 12.62 -44.52
CA LEU A 457 3.26 12.92 -44.55
C LEU A 457 4.07 11.72 -45.05
N VAL A 458 4.90 11.94 -46.07
CA VAL A 458 5.90 10.97 -46.58
C VAL A 458 7.25 11.18 -45.89
N GLU A 459 7.62 12.43 -45.60
CA GLU A 459 8.82 12.81 -44.86
C GLU A 459 8.44 13.79 -43.74
N LEU A 460 9.19 13.78 -42.63
CA LEU A 460 8.94 14.68 -41.51
C LEU A 460 9.50 16.09 -41.76
N PRO A 461 8.73 17.15 -41.43
CA PRO A 461 9.24 18.53 -41.44
C PRO A 461 10.12 18.74 -40.19
N VAL A 462 11.29 18.09 -40.17
CA VAL A 462 12.15 17.99 -38.98
C VAL A 462 12.62 19.35 -38.47
N ASP A 463 12.81 20.33 -39.36
CA ASP A 463 13.27 21.66 -38.98
C ASP A 463 12.14 22.46 -38.31
N ASP A 464 10.90 22.34 -38.79
CA ASP A 464 9.72 22.95 -38.15
C ASP A 464 9.43 22.31 -36.80
N ILE A 465 9.56 20.97 -36.69
CA ILE A 465 9.38 20.25 -35.42
C ILE A 465 10.45 20.68 -34.40
N ALA A 466 11.72 20.73 -34.81
CA ALA A 466 12.81 21.16 -33.94
C ALA A 466 12.62 22.62 -33.49
N ALA A 467 12.21 23.51 -34.40
CA ALA A 467 11.92 24.91 -34.08
C ALA A 467 10.75 25.02 -33.09
N ALA A 468 9.64 24.31 -33.34
CA ALA A 468 8.46 24.33 -32.47
C ALA A 468 8.82 23.95 -31.02
N LEU A 469 9.59 22.87 -30.84
CA LEU A 469 10.01 22.39 -29.53
C LEU A 469 10.99 23.33 -28.85
N ARG A 470 12.05 23.72 -29.55
CA ARG A 470 13.12 24.55 -29.00
C ARG A 470 12.61 25.93 -28.63
N ASP A 471 11.82 26.54 -29.50
CA ASP A 471 11.33 27.89 -29.29
C ASP A 471 10.33 27.92 -28.12
N SER A 472 9.39 26.96 -28.06
CA SER A 472 8.44 26.87 -26.93
C SER A 472 9.11 26.51 -25.60
N ASP A 473 10.18 25.73 -25.61
CA ASP A 473 10.99 25.49 -24.41
C ASP A 473 11.71 26.78 -23.94
N ALA A 474 12.29 27.51 -24.89
CA ALA A 474 13.08 28.70 -24.63
C ALA A 474 12.23 29.90 -24.15
N ASP A 475 11.12 30.18 -24.84
CA ASP A 475 10.26 31.34 -24.56
C ASP A 475 9.06 31.01 -23.66
N ARG A 476 8.88 29.73 -23.30
CA ARG A 476 7.78 29.21 -22.47
C ARG A 476 6.38 29.47 -23.05
N VAL A 477 6.29 29.74 -24.35
CA VAL A 477 5.01 29.93 -25.04
C VAL A 477 4.32 28.58 -25.22
N PRO A 478 3.02 28.46 -24.88
CA PRO A 478 2.25 27.24 -25.07
C PRO A 478 2.36 26.68 -26.49
N LEU A 479 2.54 25.37 -26.61
CA LEU A 479 2.58 24.68 -27.90
C LEU A 479 1.27 23.96 -28.17
N VAL A 480 0.68 24.21 -29.34
CA VAL A 480 -0.44 23.46 -29.90
C VAL A 480 0.07 22.66 -31.09
N VAL A 481 -0.10 21.35 -31.06
CA VAL A 481 0.23 20.45 -32.17
C VAL A 481 -1.07 19.90 -32.75
N VAL A 482 -1.35 20.22 -34.01
CA VAL A 482 -2.45 19.63 -34.77
C VAL A 482 -1.88 18.62 -35.74
N HIS A 483 -2.37 17.39 -35.70
CA HIS A 483 -1.86 16.33 -36.58
C HIS A 483 -2.95 15.34 -36.98
N HIS A 484 -2.60 14.47 -37.93
CA HIS A 484 -3.48 13.43 -38.47
C HIS A 484 -2.75 12.09 -38.38
N GLN A 485 -3.27 11.15 -37.57
CA GLN A 485 -2.80 9.75 -37.50
C GLN A 485 -1.26 9.60 -37.55
N GLY A 486 -0.54 10.24 -36.62
CA GLY A 486 0.93 10.30 -36.70
C GLY A 486 1.65 10.96 -35.54
N VAL A 487 2.86 11.46 -35.80
CA VAL A 487 3.88 11.79 -34.78
C VAL A 487 3.64 13.06 -33.96
N GLY A 488 2.54 13.77 -34.19
CA GLY A 488 2.28 15.04 -33.51
C GLY A 488 2.19 14.87 -31.99
N ALA A 489 1.76 13.69 -31.53
CA ALA A 489 1.67 13.39 -30.12
C ALA A 489 3.03 13.30 -29.44
N ALA A 490 4.01 12.59 -30.02
CA ALA A 490 5.37 12.49 -29.49
C ALA A 490 6.08 13.85 -29.45
N VAL A 491 5.80 14.75 -30.40
CA VAL A 491 6.29 16.13 -30.34
C VAL A 491 5.79 16.80 -29.06
N GLY A 492 4.47 16.84 -28.84
CA GLY A 492 3.91 17.45 -27.63
C GLY A 492 4.35 16.76 -26.33
N ARG A 493 4.35 15.42 -26.31
CA ARG A 493 4.76 14.61 -25.16
C ARG A 493 6.23 14.86 -24.78
N SER A 494 7.12 15.06 -25.77
CA SER A 494 8.53 15.35 -25.53
C SER A 494 8.73 16.68 -24.81
N LEU A 495 8.04 17.73 -25.25
CA LEU A 495 8.08 19.03 -24.57
C LEU A 495 7.49 18.95 -23.16
N ALA A 496 6.36 18.27 -22.98
CA ALA A 496 5.74 18.11 -21.68
C ALA A 496 6.60 17.29 -20.69
N ALA A 497 7.31 16.27 -21.18
CA ALA A 497 8.20 15.44 -20.36
C ALA A 497 9.48 16.18 -19.95
N GLU A 498 10.07 16.98 -20.84
CA GLU A 498 11.29 17.74 -20.54
C GLU A 498 11.01 19.02 -19.75
N ASN A 499 9.86 19.66 -20.00
CA ASN A 499 9.48 20.92 -19.39
C ASN A 499 7.97 20.98 -19.06
N PRO A 500 7.55 20.37 -17.94
CA PRO A 500 6.15 20.31 -17.53
C PRO A 500 5.49 21.67 -17.26
N ALA A 501 6.28 22.75 -17.16
CA ALA A 501 5.77 24.10 -16.93
C ALA A 501 5.22 24.75 -18.20
N VAL A 502 5.59 24.26 -19.39
CA VAL A 502 5.06 24.75 -20.67
C VAL A 502 3.75 24.03 -20.94
N PRO A 503 2.63 24.75 -21.07
CA PRO A 503 1.39 24.13 -21.48
C PRO A 503 1.55 23.56 -22.91
N VAL A 504 1.19 22.29 -23.08
CA VAL A 504 1.10 21.62 -24.38
C VAL A 504 -0.30 21.08 -24.65
N LEU A 505 -0.84 21.36 -25.84
CA LEU A 505 -2.05 20.73 -26.36
C LEU A 505 -1.71 19.97 -27.64
N VAL A 506 -2.09 18.70 -27.69
CA VAL A 506 -2.02 17.88 -28.90
C VAL A 506 -3.44 17.55 -29.32
N VAL A 507 -3.79 17.83 -30.57
CA VAL A 507 -5.08 17.47 -31.15
C VAL A 507 -4.87 16.63 -32.40
N GLU A 508 -5.30 15.38 -32.34
CA GLU A 508 -5.42 14.53 -33.51
C GLU A 508 -6.81 14.70 -34.15
N VAL A 509 -6.87 14.95 -35.45
CA VAL A 509 -8.12 15.15 -36.18
C VAL A 509 -8.15 14.36 -37.49
N PRO A 510 -9.34 14.00 -38.02
CA PRO A 510 -9.43 13.32 -39.30
C PRO A 510 -8.96 14.23 -40.43
N ASP A 511 -8.57 13.62 -41.55
CA ASP A 511 -8.21 14.31 -42.80
C ASP A 511 -9.45 14.96 -43.43
N SER A 512 -9.84 16.12 -42.90
CA SER A 512 -11.00 16.89 -43.36
C SER A 512 -10.93 18.36 -42.92
N PRO A 513 -11.60 19.29 -43.63
CA PRO A 513 -11.76 20.68 -43.18
C PRO A 513 -12.48 20.80 -41.83
N ALA A 514 -13.47 19.93 -41.56
CA ALA A 514 -14.19 19.89 -40.29
C ALA A 514 -13.24 19.55 -39.12
N GLY A 515 -12.28 18.65 -39.34
CA GLY A 515 -11.23 18.32 -38.39
C GLY A 515 -10.44 19.55 -37.93
N ILE A 516 -10.03 20.43 -38.84
CA ILE A 516 -9.34 21.68 -38.49
C ILE A 516 -10.22 22.58 -37.61
N GLY A 517 -11.53 22.65 -37.90
CA GLY A 517 -12.50 23.37 -37.07
C GLY A 517 -12.58 22.83 -35.64
N TRP A 518 -12.58 21.51 -35.46
CA TRP A 518 -12.57 20.90 -34.12
C TRP A 518 -11.25 21.13 -33.38
N ALA A 519 -10.11 21.02 -34.07
CA ALA A 519 -8.81 21.35 -33.49
C ALA A 519 -8.75 22.81 -33.00
N ALA A 520 -9.26 23.75 -33.79
CA ALA A 520 -9.34 25.14 -33.40
C ALA A 520 -10.28 25.34 -32.19
N ALA A 521 -11.45 24.70 -32.19
CA ALA A 521 -12.39 24.77 -31.06
C ALA A 521 -11.78 24.23 -29.76
N GLU A 522 -11.00 23.14 -29.82
CA GLU A 522 -10.27 22.61 -28.65
C GLU A 522 -9.15 23.57 -28.22
N ALA A 523 -8.38 24.09 -29.17
CA ALA A 523 -7.22 24.96 -28.90
C ALA A 523 -7.59 26.33 -28.31
N HIS A 524 -8.79 26.83 -28.63
CA HIS A 524 -9.34 28.04 -28.04
C HIS A 524 -9.97 27.82 -26.66
N ARG A 525 -10.04 26.60 -26.10
CA ARG A 525 -10.51 26.41 -24.72
C ARG A 525 -9.43 26.81 -23.71
N ALA A 526 -9.83 26.97 -22.45
CA ALA A 526 -8.89 27.07 -21.35
C ALA A 526 -8.27 25.69 -21.08
N TRP A 527 -6.94 25.61 -21.05
CA TRP A 527 -6.21 24.37 -20.79
C TRP A 527 -4.87 24.66 -20.12
N THR A 528 -4.40 23.74 -19.28
CA THR A 528 -3.12 23.85 -18.55
C THR A 528 -2.39 22.51 -18.55
N GLY A 529 -1.08 22.54 -18.37
CA GLY A 529 -0.25 21.32 -18.43
C GLY A 529 -0.29 20.66 -19.80
N PHE A 530 -0.34 19.32 -19.83
CA PHE A 530 -0.43 18.53 -21.06
C PHE A 530 -1.85 18.01 -21.29
N VAL A 531 -2.41 18.32 -22.46
CA VAL A 531 -3.70 17.81 -22.93
C VAL A 531 -3.50 17.12 -24.27
N GLU A 532 -4.03 15.91 -24.40
CA GLU A 532 -4.06 15.17 -25.65
C GLU A 532 -5.51 14.76 -25.95
N ALA A 533 -6.01 15.15 -27.12
CA ALA A 533 -7.36 14.88 -27.58
C ALA A 533 -7.34 14.35 -29.01
N ALA A 534 -8.27 13.45 -29.32
CA ALA A 534 -8.47 12.92 -30.66
C ALA A 534 -9.93 13.06 -31.08
N TYR A 535 -10.17 13.43 -32.32
CA TYR A 535 -11.50 13.45 -32.92
C TYR A 535 -11.61 12.35 -33.97
N ASP A 536 -12.73 11.64 -33.97
CA ASP A 536 -13.07 10.72 -35.05
C ASP A 536 -13.71 11.44 -36.25
N PRO A 537 -13.93 10.76 -37.40
CA PRO A 537 -14.58 11.37 -38.57
C PRO A 537 -15.99 11.92 -38.33
N THR A 538 -16.66 11.54 -37.24
CA THR A 538 -18.00 12.01 -36.88
C THR A 538 -17.98 13.21 -35.91
N GLY A 539 -16.80 13.57 -35.40
CA GLY A 539 -16.62 14.67 -34.46
C GLY A 539 -16.73 14.27 -33.00
N VAL A 540 -16.75 12.95 -32.69
CA VAL A 540 -16.71 12.49 -31.30
C VAL A 540 -15.30 12.69 -30.75
N ARG A 541 -15.20 13.46 -29.66
CA ARG A 541 -13.96 13.69 -28.93
C ARG A 541 -13.64 12.49 -28.05
N ALA A 542 -12.41 12.02 -28.13
CA ALA A 542 -11.85 10.95 -27.32
C ALA A 542 -10.50 11.36 -26.73
N ALA A 543 -10.07 10.66 -25.68
CA ALA A 543 -8.73 10.76 -25.13
C ALA A 543 -8.00 9.42 -25.28
N PRO A 544 -6.67 9.42 -25.52
CA PRO A 544 -5.89 8.20 -25.50
C PRO A 544 -5.76 7.68 -24.06
N VAL A 545 -5.96 6.37 -23.90
CA VAL A 545 -5.74 5.65 -22.65
C VAL A 545 -5.00 4.35 -22.92
N THR A 546 -4.27 3.89 -21.91
CA THR A 546 -3.51 2.64 -21.95
C THR A 546 -4.16 1.63 -21.02
N ARG A 547 -4.36 0.41 -21.52
CA ARG A 547 -4.96 -0.68 -20.75
C ARG A 547 -4.15 -1.97 -20.90
N PRO A 548 -4.11 -2.83 -19.87
CA PRO A 548 -3.47 -4.13 -19.98
C PRO A 548 -4.16 -4.99 -21.03
N MET A 549 -3.37 -5.83 -21.70
CA MET A 549 -3.85 -6.80 -22.67
C MET A 549 -3.51 -8.21 -22.18
N GLU A 550 -4.47 -9.12 -22.28
CA GLU A 550 -4.19 -10.53 -22.08
C GLU A 550 -3.46 -11.11 -23.30
N VAL A 551 -2.28 -11.67 -23.05
CA VAL A 551 -1.46 -12.35 -24.05
C VAL A 551 -1.32 -13.81 -23.63
N SER A 552 -2.40 -14.54 -23.84
CA SER A 552 -2.48 -15.98 -23.59
C SER A 552 -2.49 -16.68 -24.95
N PRO A 553 -1.36 -17.22 -25.44
CA PRO A 553 -1.38 -18.06 -26.63
C PRO A 553 -2.31 -19.26 -26.37
N ARG A 554 -3.03 -19.73 -27.41
CA ARG A 554 -3.74 -21.01 -27.31
C ARG A 554 -2.70 -22.10 -27.01
N ARG A 555 -3.07 -23.15 -26.26
CA ARG A 555 -2.14 -24.24 -25.87
C ARG A 555 -1.38 -24.84 -27.06
N ASP A 556 -1.95 -24.77 -28.27
CA ASP A 556 -1.38 -25.31 -29.52
C ASP A 556 -0.93 -24.22 -30.52
N ALA A 557 -0.85 -22.94 -30.11
CA ALA A 557 -0.44 -21.86 -31.01
C ALA A 557 1.09 -21.75 -31.06
N GLU A 558 1.67 -22.16 -32.19
CA GLU A 558 3.09 -22.02 -32.49
C GLU A 558 3.39 -20.72 -33.23
N ILE A 559 4.62 -20.21 -33.08
CA ILE A 559 5.14 -19.13 -33.94
C ILE A 559 5.27 -19.73 -35.35
N PRO A 560 4.74 -19.11 -36.42
CA PRO A 560 4.71 -19.69 -37.76
C PRO A 560 6.07 -19.56 -38.49
N LEU A 561 7.11 -20.05 -37.81
CA LEU A 561 8.51 -20.06 -38.20
C LEU A 561 9.09 -21.42 -37.77
N GLY A 562 9.76 -22.13 -38.69
CA GLY A 562 10.33 -23.44 -38.41
C GLY A 562 11.71 -23.70 -39.01
N PRO A 563 12.24 -24.93 -38.85
CA PRO A 563 13.52 -25.33 -39.43
C PRO A 563 13.49 -25.21 -40.96
N GLY A 564 14.32 -24.33 -41.52
CA GLY A 564 14.40 -24.03 -42.96
C GLY A 564 13.85 -22.65 -43.37
N ASP A 565 13.14 -21.96 -42.48
CA ASP A 565 12.78 -20.55 -42.70
C ASP A 565 13.94 -19.62 -42.30
N VAL A 566 14.07 -18.49 -43.01
CA VAL A 566 15.08 -17.45 -42.75
C VAL A 566 14.45 -16.28 -42.00
N CYS A 567 15.04 -15.92 -40.86
CA CYS A 567 14.70 -14.74 -40.08
C CYS A 567 15.80 -13.68 -40.18
N LEU A 568 15.45 -12.51 -40.74
CA LEU A 568 16.35 -11.38 -40.88
C LEU A 568 16.20 -10.46 -39.66
N VAL A 569 17.31 -10.17 -38.97
CA VAL A 569 17.32 -9.32 -37.77
C VAL A 569 18.23 -8.12 -37.98
N THR A 570 17.66 -6.92 -38.13
CA THR A 570 18.45 -5.68 -38.20
C THR A 570 18.81 -5.20 -36.79
N GLY A 571 20.05 -4.75 -36.58
CA GLY A 571 20.54 -4.45 -35.24
C GLY A 571 20.60 -5.69 -34.33
N GLY A 572 20.60 -6.89 -34.91
CA GLY A 572 20.44 -8.16 -34.17
C GLY A 572 21.69 -8.74 -33.53
N ALA A 573 22.84 -8.06 -33.64
CA ALA A 573 24.11 -8.61 -33.15
C ALA A 573 24.48 -8.16 -31.72
N LYS A 574 23.78 -7.16 -31.17
CA LYS A 574 24.04 -6.55 -29.86
C LYS A 574 22.74 -6.19 -29.13
N GLY A 575 22.80 -6.05 -27.81
CA GLY A 575 21.67 -5.61 -26.97
C GLY A 575 20.40 -6.46 -27.12
N ILE A 576 19.21 -5.83 -27.00
CA ILE A 576 17.92 -6.54 -27.01
C ILE A 576 17.64 -7.29 -28.33
N GLY A 577 18.17 -6.81 -29.46
CA GLY A 577 18.01 -7.48 -30.75
C GLY A 577 18.69 -8.85 -30.78
N ALA A 578 19.86 -8.97 -30.14
CA ALA A 578 20.59 -10.22 -30.00
C ALA A 578 19.89 -11.23 -29.09
N GLU A 579 19.41 -10.78 -27.93
CA GLU A 579 18.69 -11.65 -26.99
C GLU A 579 17.39 -12.21 -27.61
N CYS A 580 16.64 -11.34 -28.29
CA CYS A 580 15.43 -11.73 -29.00
C CYS A 580 15.72 -12.69 -30.18
N ALA A 581 16.80 -12.47 -30.94
CA ALA A 581 17.21 -13.37 -32.02
C ALA A 581 17.61 -14.75 -31.49
N ALA A 582 18.35 -14.81 -30.37
CA ALA A 582 18.77 -16.07 -29.75
C ALA A 582 17.57 -16.87 -29.19
N ALA A 583 16.65 -16.18 -28.51
CA ALA A 583 15.42 -16.81 -28.01
C ALA A 583 14.55 -17.35 -29.14
N LEU A 584 14.36 -16.56 -30.21
CA LEU A 584 13.56 -16.98 -31.38
C LEU A 584 14.21 -18.17 -32.12
N ALA A 585 15.53 -18.15 -32.30
CA ALA A 585 16.26 -19.27 -32.90
C ALA A 585 16.10 -20.56 -32.10
N THR A 586 16.20 -20.46 -30.78
CA THR A 586 16.03 -21.61 -29.87
C THR A 586 14.60 -22.16 -29.93
N ALA A 587 13.60 -21.29 -29.96
CA ALA A 587 12.19 -21.69 -29.96
C ALA A 587 11.72 -22.27 -31.30
N THR A 588 12.33 -21.90 -32.44
CA THR A 588 11.80 -22.21 -33.78
C THR A 588 12.74 -23.04 -34.66
N GLY A 589 14.05 -23.08 -34.36
CA GLY A 589 15.06 -23.71 -35.19
C GLY A 589 15.32 -22.99 -36.53
N ALA A 590 14.80 -21.77 -36.72
CA ALA A 590 15.01 -21.01 -37.96
C ALA A 590 16.43 -20.46 -38.10
N THR A 591 16.84 -20.22 -39.34
CA THR A 591 18.16 -19.65 -39.64
C THR A 591 18.14 -18.14 -39.41
N MET A 592 18.99 -17.65 -38.51
CA MET A 592 19.10 -16.22 -38.19
C MET A 592 20.14 -15.54 -39.09
N VAL A 593 19.74 -14.43 -39.72
CA VAL A 593 20.64 -13.53 -40.46
C VAL A 593 20.67 -12.19 -39.75
N LEU A 594 21.78 -11.89 -39.08
CA LEU A 594 21.96 -10.71 -38.26
C LEU A 594 22.66 -9.61 -39.08
N LEU A 595 22.07 -8.42 -39.15
CA LEU A 595 22.64 -7.25 -39.81
C LEU A 595 23.07 -6.20 -38.77
N GLY A 596 24.23 -5.57 -38.98
CA GLY A 596 24.67 -4.43 -38.16
C GLY A 596 25.90 -3.73 -38.75
N ARG A 597 26.38 -2.68 -38.08
CA ARG A 597 27.54 -1.88 -38.56
C ARG A 597 28.87 -2.29 -37.93
N SER A 598 28.82 -3.08 -36.85
CA SER A 598 30.04 -3.52 -36.17
C SER A 598 30.87 -4.45 -37.07
N PRO A 599 32.20 -4.45 -36.91
CA PRO A 599 33.04 -5.49 -37.49
C PRO A 599 32.61 -6.89 -37.01
N ALA A 600 32.75 -7.90 -37.86
CA ALA A 600 32.36 -9.28 -37.53
C ALA A 600 33.20 -9.91 -36.40
N ASP A 601 34.40 -9.39 -36.15
CA ASP A 601 35.32 -9.82 -35.09
C ASP A 601 35.07 -9.13 -33.73
N ASP A 602 34.17 -8.15 -33.68
CA ASP A 602 33.73 -7.50 -32.45
C ASP A 602 33.35 -8.55 -31.37
N PRO A 603 33.89 -8.45 -30.14
CA PRO A 603 33.69 -9.47 -29.11
C PRO A 603 32.23 -9.78 -28.79
N GLU A 604 31.35 -8.78 -28.81
CA GLU A 604 29.93 -8.93 -28.50
C GLU A 604 29.19 -9.60 -29.66
N VAL A 605 29.57 -9.27 -30.90
CA VAL A 605 29.05 -9.94 -32.11
C VAL A 605 29.44 -11.42 -32.11
N ARG A 606 30.71 -11.74 -31.82
CA ARG A 606 31.17 -13.13 -31.71
C ARG A 606 30.48 -13.90 -30.59
N ALA A 607 30.28 -13.27 -29.44
CA ALA A 607 29.53 -13.87 -28.34
C ALA A 607 28.10 -14.21 -28.77
N THR A 608 27.39 -13.29 -29.43
CA THR A 608 26.04 -13.55 -29.98
C THR A 608 26.04 -14.69 -30.99
N LEU A 609 26.95 -14.71 -31.96
CA LEU A 609 27.03 -15.78 -32.96
C LEU A 609 27.32 -17.16 -32.34
N SER A 610 28.12 -17.22 -31.27
CA SER A 610 28.39 -18.48 -30.57
C SER A 610 27.16 -19.06 -29.85
N ARG A 611 26.18 -18.22 -29.49
CA ARG A 611 24.94 -18.63 -28.84
C ARG A 611 23.87 -19.12 -29.83
N ILE A 612 23.98 -18.74 -31.10
CA ILE A 612 22.98 -19.04 -32.13
C ILE A 612 23.60 -19.95 -33.19
N SER A 613 23.35 -21.25 -33.08
CA SER A 613 23.86 -22.24 -34.04
C SER A 613 23.39 -21.93 -35.46
N GLY A 614 24.35 -21.81 -36.40
CA GLY A 614 24.07 -21.57 -37.82
C GLY A 614 23.69 -20.13 -38.18
N ALA A 615 23.79 -19.17 -37.25
CA ALA A 615 23.53 -17.77 -37.57
C ALA A 615 24.60 -17.17 -38.50
N ALA A 616 24.17 -16.32 -39.43
CA ALA A 616 25.05 -15.55 -40.30
C ALA A 616 25.04 -14.06 -39.90
N TYR A 617 26.21 -13.43 -39.82
CA TYR A 617 26.33 -11.98 -39.66
C TYR A 617 26.75 -11.31 -40.98
N ARG A 618 26.19 -10.14 -41.27
CA ARG A 618 26.63 -9.26 -42.35
C ARG A 618 26.78 -7.83 -41.84
N THR A 619 27.93 -7.24 -42.14
CA THR A 619 28.19 -5.82 -41.84
C THR A 619 27.57 -4.97 -42.94
N VAL A 620 26.56 -4.17 -42.61
CA VAL A 620 25.84 -3.30 -43.55
C VAL A 620 25.31 -2.07 -42.81
N ASP A 621 25.43 -0.90 -43.43
CA ASP A 621 24.75 0.32 -42.96
C ASP A 621 23.37 0.40 -43.60
N LEU A 622 22.33 0.40 -42.78
CA LEU A 622 20.95 0.43 -43.27
C LEU A 622 20.58 1.76 -43.92
N THR A 623 21.39 2.82 -43.74
CA THR A 623 21.15 4.10 -44.41
C THR A 623 21.59 4.09 -45.89
N ASP A 624 22.31 3.06 -46.34
CA ASP A 624 22.72 2.88 -47.73
C ASP A 624 21.81 1.87 -48.45
N PRO A 625 20.85 2.32 -49.28
CA PRO A 625 19.91 1.41 -49.95
C PRO A 625 20.59 0.46 -50.94
N ALA A 626 21.71 0.85 -51.55
CA ALA A 626 22.43 0.00 -52.51
C ALA A 626 23.15 -1.14 -51.78
N ALA A 627 23.82 -0.84 -50.66
CA ALA A 627 24.47 -1.85 -49.83
C ALA A 627 23.45 -2.83 -49.21
N VAL A 628 22.30 -2.34 -48.76
CA VAL A 628 21.19 -3.17 -48.28
C VAL A 628 20.68 -4.10 -49.37
N GLY A 629 20.42 -3.57 -50.57
CA GLY A 629 19.94 -4.37 -51.71
C GLY A 629 20.91 -5.48 -52.11
N ALA A 630 22.21 -5.17 -52.22
CA ALA A 630 23.24 -6.16 -52.53
C ALA A 630 23.32 -7.27 -51.46
N THR A 631 23.33 -6.89 -50.19
CA THR A 631 23.40 -7.84 -49.06
C THR A 631 22.20 -8.78 -49.04
N LEU A 632 20.99 -8.27 -49.25
CA LEU A 632 19.78 -9.09 -49.21
C LEU A 632 19.63 -9.98 -50.46
N ALA A 633 20.14 -9.56 -51.61
CA ALA A 633 20.25 -10.42 -52.78
C ALA A 633 21.18 -11.63 -52.52
N GLU A 634 22.31 -11.42 -51.86
CA GLU A 634 23.22 -12.50 -51.44
C GLU A 634 22.59 -13.45 -50.43
N VAL A 635 21.90 -12.91 -49.42
CA VAL A 635 21.16 -13.70 -48.43
C VAL A 635 20.11 -14.57 -49.12
N ARG A 636 19.34 -14.00 -50.05
CA ARG A 636 18.33 -14.73 -50.81
C ARG A 636 18.93 -15.86 -51.66
N ALA A 637 20.07 -15.61 -52.30
CA ALA A 637 20.76 -16.60 -53.12
C ALA A 637 21.34 -17.76 -52.28
N ALA A 638 21.86 -17.46 -51.08
CA ALA A 638 22.52 -18.45 -50.23
C ALA A 638 21.56 -19.25 -49.34
N LEU A 639 20.53 -18.61 -48.80
CA LEU A 639 19.68 -19.16 -47.74
C LEU A 639 18.20 -19.25 -48.12
N GLY A 640 17.78 -18.65 -49.23
CA GLY A 640 16.38 -18.60 -49.66
C GLY A 640 15.62 -17.35 -49.16
N PRO A 641 14.29 -17.30 -49.35
CA PRO A 641 13.50 -16.12 -49.05
C PRO A 641 13.39 -15.86 -47.54
N VAL A 642 13.45 -14.58 -47.16
CA VAL A 642 13.19 -14.12 -45.78
C VAL A 642 11.71 -14.26 -45.46
N ARG A 643 11.39 -14.98 -44.38
CA ARG A 643 10.01 -15.19 -43.90
C ARG A 643 9.63 -14.30 -42.73
N VAL A 644 10.62 -13.86 -41.95
CA VAL A 644 10.40 -13.01 -40.78
C VAL A 644 11.43 -11.89 -40.77
N LEU A 645 10.98 -10.66 -40.57
CA LEU A 645 11.82 -9.49 -40.34
C LEU A 645 11.66 -9.03 -38.89
N LEU A 646 12.77 -8.99 -38.14
CA LEU A 646 12.88 -8.32 -36.85
C LEU A 646 13.74 -7.06 -37.02
N HIS A 647 13.12 -5.88 -37.00
CA HIS A 647 13.82 -4.61 -37.14
C HIS A 647 14.12 -4.00 -35.77
N ALA A 648 15.33 -4.26 -35.25
CA ALA A 648 15.81 -3.74 -33.96
C ALA A 648 16.91 -2.66 -34.10
N ALA A 649 17.22 -2.25 -35.33
CA ALA A 649 18.20 -1.20 -35.58
C ALA A 649 17.76 0.16 -35.01
N GLY A 650 18.68 0.82 -34.33
CA GLY A 650 18.45 2.15 -33.78
C GLY A 650 19.63 2.64 -32.97
N THR A 651 19.74 3.95 -32.85
CA THR A 651 20.71 4.60 -31.98
C THR A 651 19.99 5.59 -31.09
N ASN A 652 20.46 5.70 -29.85
CA ASN A 652 20.01 6.71 -28.91
C ASN A 652 21.22 7.55 -28.42
N VAL A 653 21.12 8.86 -28.62
CA VAL A 653 22.07 9.87 -28.14
C VAL A 653 21.26 10.97 -27.45
N PRO A 654 21.12 10.91 -26.11
CA PRO A 654 20.36 11.91 -25.37
C PRO A 654 20.88 13.33 -25.60
N GLY A 655 19.99 14.32 -25.63
CA GLY A 655 20.33 15.73 -25.60
C GLY A 655 19.10 16.62 -25.40
N ARG A 656 19.32 17.78 -24.77
CA ARG A 656 18.26 18.71 -24.37
C ARG A 656 17.54 19.31 -25.58
N LEU A 657 16.31 19.79 -25.38
CA LEU A 657 15.55 20.50 -26.43
C LEU A 657 16.31 21.69 -27.02
N ALA A 658 17.10 22.40 -26.19
CA ALA A 658 17.97 23.50 -26.64
C ALA A 658 18.97 23.10 -27.74
N GLU A 659 19.38 21.83 -27.77
CA GLU A 659 20.34 21.27 -28.73
C GLU A 659 19.66 20.54 -29.89
N LEU A 660 18.33 20.40 -29.85
CA LEU A 660 17.57 19.62 -30.84
C LEU A 660 17.56 20.35 -32.17
N THR A 661 18.12 19.75 -33.22
CA THR A 661 18.11 20.28 -34.60
C THR A 661 17.43 19.32 -35.56
N GLY A 662 17.00 19.80 -36.74
CA GLY A 662 16.46 18.92 -37.78
C GLY A 662 17.46 17.85 -38.23
N GLN A 663 18.76 18.13 -38.17
CA GLN A 663 19.81 17.14 -38.44
C GLN A 663 19.84 16.02 -37.38
N ARG A 664 19.69 16.35 -36.09
CA ARG A 664 19.59 15.33 -35.02
C ARG A 664 18.34 14.46 -35.20
N LEU A 665 17.20 15.08 -35.52
CA LEU A 665 15.96 14.34 -35.82
C LEU A 665 16.13 13.40 -37.02
N ARG A 666 16.71 13.88 -38.13
CA ARG A 666 17.04 13.04 -39.30
C ARG A 666 17.96 11.88 -38.91
N ALA A 667 18.98 12.12 -38.10
CA ALA A 667 19.90 11.08 -37.65
C ALA A 667 19.20 10.00 -36.80
N ALA A 668 18.28 10.40 -35.91
CA ALA A 668 17.49 9.45 -35.10
C ALA A 668 16.53 8.61 -35.96
N LEU A 669 15.98 9.18 -37.04
CA LEU A 669 15.11 8.50 -37.99
C LEU A 669 15.86 7.58 -38.95
N ALA A 670 17.10 7.92 -39.33
CA ALA A 670 17.81 7.29 -40.44
C ALA A 670 17.93 5.77 -40.32
N ALA A 671 18.40 5.25 -39.19
CA ALA A 671 18.59 3.81 -39.00
C ALA A 671 17.28 3.05 -38.70
N LYS A 672 16.25 3.73 -38.16
CA LYS A 672 14.97 3.13 -37.75
C LYS A 672 13.95 3.14 -38.89
N ALA A 673 13.63 4.31 -39.41
CA ALA A 673 12.56 4.49 -40.38
C ALA A 673 13.07 4.28 -41.81
N ALA A 674 14.02 5.10 -42.25
CA ALA A 674 14.57 4.98 -43.60
C ALA A 674 15.28 3.62 -43.79
N GLY A 675 16.01 3.15 -42.78
CA GLY A 675 16.62 1.82 -42.78
C GLY A 675 15.60 0.67 -42.89
N LEU A 676 14.42 0.80 -42.27
CA LEU A 676 13.33 -0.17 -42.49
C LEU A 676 12.84 -0.11 -43.94
N ASP A 677 12.55 1.07 -44.47
CA ASP A 677 12.05 1.21 -45.84
C ASP A 677 13.06 0.68 -46.89
N HIS A 678 14.36 0.89 -46.70
CA HIS A 678 15.40 0.31 -47.55
C HIS A 678 15.40 -1.23 -47.51
N VAL A 679 15.23 -1.82 -46.33
CA VAL A 679 15.12 -3.28 -46.19
C VAL A 679 13.85 -3.78 -46.87
N LEU A 680 12.70 -3.14 -46.65
CA LEU A 680 11.44 -3.54 -47.25
C LEU A 680 11.46 -3.45 -48.78
N ALA A 681 12.09 -2.42 -49.35
CA ALA A 681 12.24 -2.27 -50.80
C ALA A 681 13.09 -3.38 -51.44
N ALA A 682 13.98 -4.02 -50.68
CA ALA A 682 14.83 -5.11 -51.13
C ALA A 682 14.26 -6.51 -50.84
N LEU A 683 13.13 -6.60 -50.14
CA LEU A 683 12.44 -7.86 -49.84
C LEU A 683 11.23 -8.08 -50.76
N ASP A 684 10.94 -9.35 -51.03
CA ASP A 684 9.66 -9.76 -51.62
C ASP A 684 8.62 -9.92 -50.51
N LEU A 685 7.79 -8.90 -50.32
CA LEU A 685 6.80 -8.86 -49.23
C LEU A 685 5.75 -9.97 -49.31
N THR A 686 5.54 -10.57 -50.49
CA THR A 686 4.60 -11.70 -50.66
C THR A 686 5.11 -12.99 -49.99
N GLN A 687 6.41 -13.07 -49.73
CA GLN A 687 7.04 -14.20 -49.04
C GLN A 687 7.15 -13.97 -47.52
N LEU A 688 7.00 -12.73 -47.06
CA LEU A 688 7.08 -12.36 -45.66
C LEU A 688 5.82 -12.83 -44.92
N ARG A 689 5.98 -13.37 -43.72
CA ARG A 689 4.87 -13.77 -42.85
C ARG A 689 4.74 -12.82 -41.66
N TYR A 690 5.87 -12.36 -41.12
CA TYR A 690 5.94 -11.43 -39.99
C TYR A 690 6.90 -10.28 -40.26
N GLY A 691 6.46 -9.06 -39.91
CA GLY A 691 7.30 -7.88 -39.83
C GLY A 691 7.19 -7.26 -38.44
N VAL A 692 8.26 -7.34 -37.65
CA VAL A 692 8.27 -6.83 -36.27
C VAL A 692 9.24 -5.67 -36.18
N THR A 693 8.81 -4.55 -35.60
CA THR A 693 9.67 -3.38 -35.35
C THR A 693 9.83 -3.15 -33.86
N PHE A 694 11.05 -2.81 -33.41
CA PHE A 694 11.30 -2.48 -32.01
C PHE A 694 11.20 -0.97 -31.79
N GLY A 695 10.07 -0.57 -31.23
CA GLY A 695 9.78 0.77 -30.72
C GLY A 695 10.25 0.96 -29.28
N SER A 696 9.79 2.04 -28.66
CA SER A 696 10.10 2.39 -27.27
C SER A 696 8.92 3.09 -26.60
N VAL A 697 8.71 2.81 -25.31
CA VAL A 697 7.71 3.53 -24.49
C VAL A 697 7.94 5.04 -24.43
N ILE A 698 9.17 5.49 -24.70
CA ILE A 698 9.54 6.91 -24.75
C ILE A 698 8.70 7.66 -25.80
N GLY A 699 8.22 7.02 -26.87
CA GLY A 699 7.28 7.64 -27.81
C GLY A 699 5.90 7.97 -27.20
N ARG A 700 5.55 7.30 -26.09
CA ARG A 700 4.28 7.46 -25.36
C ARG A 700 4.42 8.32 -24.11
N THR A 701 5.49 8.11 -23.34
CA THR A 701 5.73 8.85 -22.11
C THR A 701 6.45 10.17 -22.35
N GLY A 702 7.23 10.27 -23.43
CA GLY A 702 8.34 11.20 -23.49
C GLY A 702 9.43 10.84 -22.46
N LEU A 703 10.60 11.42 -22.62
CA LEU A 703 11.67 11.40 -21.62
C LEU A 703 12.54 12.63 -21.83
N ALA A 704 12.92 13.30 -20.74
CA ALA A 704 13.75 14.50 -20.83
C ALA A 704 15.08 14.17 -21.52
N GLY A 705 15.43 14.95 -22.55
CA GLY A 705 16.62 14.74 -23.37
C GLY A 705 16.48 13.70 -24.48
N GLU A 706 15.26 13.21 -24.77
CA GLU A 706 15.03 12.08 -25.68
C GLU A 706 14.00 12.40 -26.77
N ALA A 707 13.82 13.68 -27.10
CA ALA A 707 12.78 14.13 -28.02
C ALA A 707 12.95 13.55 -29.43
N ASP A 708 14.18 13.52 -29.95
CA ASP A 708 14.49 12.93 -31.25
C ASP A 708 14.21 11.42 -31.29
N TYR A 709 14.58 10.71 -30.23
CA TYR A 709 14.29 9.29 -30.08
C TYR A 709 12.78 9.02 -29.94
N ALA A 710 12.05 9.81 -29.15
CA ALA A 710 10.60 9.69 -28.98
C ALA A 710 9.86 9.82 -30.32
N ILE A 711 10.18 10.87 -31.08
CA ILE A 711 9.57 11.15 -32.39
C ILE A 711 9.91 10.05 -33.40
N ALA A 712 11.16 9.57 -33.41
CA ALA A 712 11.56 8.48 -34.30
C ALA A 712 10.81 7.17 -34.02
N ASN A 713 10.56 6.85 -32.74
CA ASN A 713 9.81 5.65 -32.38
C ASN A 713 8.31 5.76 -32.71
N GLU A 714 7.68 6.93 -32.54
CA GLU A 714 6.28 7.10 -32.96
C GLU A 714 6.14 7.09 -34.49
N TRP A 715 7.14 7.61 -35.22
CA TRP A 715 7.17 7.50 -36.69
C TRP A 715 7.28 6.04 -37.14
N LEU A 716 8.14 5.25 -36.49
CA LEU A 716 8.27 3.81 -36.75
C LEU A 716 6.95 3.07 -36.44
N ALA A 717 6.29 3.40 -35.33
CA ALA A 717 4.99 2.81 -34.97
C ALA A 717 3.91 3.14 -36.02
N ARG A 718 3.84 4.40 -36.46
CA ARG A 718 2.95 4.82 -37.56
C ARG A 718 3.26 4.05 -38.84
N ARG A 719 4.53 3.93 -39.23
CA ARG A 719 4.93 3.23 -40.45
C ARG A 719 4.54 1.75 -40.40
N CYS A 720 4.72 1.10 -39.26
CA CYS A 720 4.28 -0.28 -39.03
C CYS A 720 2.74 -0.42 -39.15
N PHE A 721 1.99 0.55 -38.63
CA PHE A 721 0.53 0.59 -38.78
C PHE A 721 0.11 0.74 -40.24
N GLU A 722 0.74 1.65 -41.00
CA GLU A 722 0.48 1.83 -42.44
C GLU A 722 0.75 0.52 -43.22
N LEU A 723 1.85 -0.17 -42.92
CA LEU A 723 2.18 -1.46 -43.53
C LEU A 723 1.13 -2.53 -43.20
N SER A 724 0.59 -2.52 -41.99
CA SER A 724 -0.49 -3.45 -41.59
C SER A 724 -1.77 -3.29 -42.40
N LEU A 725 -2.01 -2.09 -42.94
CA LEU A 725 -3.13 -1.81 -43.83
C LEU A 725 -2.78 -2.08 -45.30
N ALA A 726 -1.55 -1.77 -45.71
CA ALA A 726 -1.10 -1.89 -47.10
C ALA A 726 -0.80 -3.33 -47.53
N VAL A 727 -0.33 -4.19 -46.61
CA VAL A 727 0.01 -5.59 -46.87
C VAL A 727 -0.57 -6.47 -45.75
N PRO A 728 -1.91 -6.66 -45.73
CA PRO A 728 -2.61 -7.31 -44.62
C PRO A 728 -2.30 -8.82 -44.50
N GLU A 729 -1.71 -9.43 -45.52
CA GLU A 729 -1.25 -10.82 -45.51
C GLU A 729 -0.03 -11.03 -44.60
N VAL A 730 0.75 -9.97 -44.37
CA VAL A 730 1.89 -9.97 -43.45
C VAL A 730 1.41 -9.53 -42.08
N ARG A 731 1.80 -10.28 -41.05
CA ARG A 731 1.55 -9.87 -39.67
C ARG A 731 2.57 -8.82 -39.23
N TRP A 732 2.14 -7.56 -39.23
CA TRP A 732 2.94 -6.42 -38.77
C TRP A 732 2.74 -6.16 -37.28
N LEU A 733 3.84 -5.94 -36.56
CA LEU A 733 3.81 -5.66 -35.13
C LEU A 733 4.94 -4.72 -34.70
N ASN A 734 4.58 -3.55 -34.17
CA ASN A 734 5.49 -2.68 -33.46
C ASN A 734 5.45 -2.98 -31.95
N ILE A 735 6.59 -3.32 -31.37
CA ILE A 735 6.71 -3.59 -29.93
C ILE A 735 7.44 -2.43 -29.26
N GLU A 736 6.74 -1.69 -28.42
CA GLU A 736 7.28 -0.55 -27.67
C GLU A 736 7.83 -1.03 -26.32
N TRP A 737 9.15 -1.18 -26.24
CA TRP A 737 9.82 -1.71 -25.05
C TRP A 737 10.10 -0.62 -24.00
N SER A 738 9.91 -0.93 -22.72
CA SER A 738 10.54 -0.17 -21.62
C SER A 738 12.01 -0.59 -21.43
N ALA A 739 12.72 -0.02 -20.46
CA ALA A 739 14.14 -0.36 -20.26
C ALA A 739 14.32 -1.83 -19.84
N TRP A 740 15.40 -2.46 -20.30
CA TRP A 740 15.80 -3.82 -19.96
C TRP A 740 16.96 -3.81 -18.95
N THR A 741 17.02 -4.82 -18.10
CA THR A 741 18.13 -5.03 -17.15
C THR A 741 19.33 -5.63 -17.87
N GLY A 742 20.53 -5.09 -17.64
CA GLY A 742 21.80 -5.72 -18.05
C GLY A 742 22.11 -5.74 -19.56
N VAL A 743 21.16 -5.39 -20.44
CA VAL A 743 21.37 -5.36 -21.90
C VAL A 743 20.77 -4.11 -22.58
N GLY A 744 21.34 -3.74 -23.73
CA GLY A 744 20.83 -2.66 -24.58
C GLY A 744 21.26 -1.24 -24.14
N MET A 745 20.60 -0.23 -24.73
CA MET A 745 21.01 1.19 -24.59
C MET A 745 20.84 1.76 -23.17
N GLY A 746 20.05 1.10 -22.31
CA GLY A 746 19.81 1.51 -20.92
C GLY A 746 20.98 1.26 -19.96
N VAL A 747 21.95 0.42 -20.34
CA VAL A 747 23.06 -0.02 -19.47
C VAL A 747 24.20 1.02 -19.36
N ARG A 748 24.09 2.18 -20.03
CA ARG A 748 25.07 3.26 -19.87
C ARG A 748 25.05 3.74 -18.40
N LEU A 749 26.16 3.49 -17.69
CA LEU A 749 26.39 3.74 -16.25
C LEU A 749 25.69 5.02 -15.76
N GLY A 750 24.66 4.87 -14.91
CA GLY A 750 23.95 5.95 -14.22
C GLY A 750 22.56 6.32 -14.76
N ALA A 751 22.24 6.05 -16.03
CA ALA A 751 20.92 6.40 -16.60
C ALA A 751 19.79 5.50 -16.08
N LEU A 752 20.02 4.18 -16.05
CA LEU A 752 19.04 3.22 -15.52
C LEU A 752 18.80 3.40 -14.02
N ASP A 753 19.86 3.62 -13.24
CA ASP A 753 19.75 3.84 -11.79
C ASP A 753 18.92 5.09 -11.47
N GLY A 754 19.06 6.14 -12.30
CA GLY A 754 18.24 7.34 -12.20
C GLY A 754 16.75 7.05 -12.44
N LEU A 755 16.43 6.25 -13.48
CA LEU A 755 15.05 5.88 -13.81
C LEU A 755 14.44 4.93 -12.76
N VAL A 756 15.22 4.00 -12.23
CA VAL A 756 14.77 3.10 -11.15
C VAL A 756 14.41 3.89 -9.90
N ARG A 757 15.23 4.89 -9.52
CA ARG A 757 14.90 5.83 -8.44
C ARG A 757 13.65 6.65 -8.70
N GLN A 758 13.28 6.87 -9.96
CA GLN A 758 12.07 7.59 -10.36
C GLN A 758 10.81 6.70 -10.42
N GLY A 759 10.92 5.38 -10.24
CA GLY A 759 9.77 4.46 -10.26
C GLY A 759 9.78 3.42 -11.38
N LEU A 760 10.79 3.42 -12.26
CA LEU A 760 10.88 2.44 -13.35
C LEU A 760 11.28 1.05 -12.82
N SER A 761 10.54 0.01 -13.18
CA SER A 761 10.99 -1.37 -13.04
C SER A 761 11.49 -1.90 -14.38
N PRO A 762 12.80 -2.20 -14.52
CA PRO A 762 13.36 -2.70 -15.77
C PRO A 762 12.90 -4.14 -16.06
N ILE A 763 12.83 -4.48 -17.34
CA ILE A 763 12.46 -5.80 -17.84
C ILE A 763 13.66 -6.74 -17.71
N PRO A 764 13.56 -7.84 -16.93
CA PRO A 764 14.56 -8.91 -16.96
C PRO A 764 14.65 -9.54 -18.34
N VAL A 765 15.85 -9.96 -18.76
CA VAL A 765 16.10 -10.48 -20.12
C VAL A 765 15.19 -11.66 -20.44
N GLU A 766 15.10 -12.61 -19.50
CA GLU A 766 14.30 -13.82 -19.64
C GLU A 766 12.81 -13.49 -19.80
N GLU A 767 12.27 -12.60 -18.96
CA GLU A 767 10.87 -12.17 -19.05
C GLU A 767 10.57 -11.43 -20.37
N GLY A 768 11.50 -10.60 -20.82
CA GLY A 768 11.37 -9.86 -22.07
C GLY A 768 11.35 -10.78 -23.30
N THR A 769 12.25 -11.76 -23.36
CA THR A 769 12.29 -12.74 -24.46
C THR A 769 11.07 -13.68 -24.43
N ASP A 770 10.63 -14.12 -23.25
CA ASP A 770 9.43 -14.96 -23.11
C ASP A 770 8.16 -14.22 -23.54
N LEU A 771 8.06 -12.92 -23.23
CA LEU A 771 6.95 -12.09 -23.70
C LEU A 771 7.00 -11.88 -25.22
N LEU A 772 8.18 -11.70 -25.82
CA LEU A 772 8.29 -11.66 -27.28
C LEU A 772 7.71 -12.93 -27.90
N LEU A 773 8.13 -14.11 -27.44
CA LEU A 773 7.66 -15.39 -27.99
C LEU A 773 6.14 -15.54 -27.83
N ARG A 774 5.59 -15.20 -26.65
CA ARG A 774 4.14 -15.22 -26.41
C ARG A 774 3.39 -14.25 -27.34
N VAL A 775 3.87 -13.03 -27.49
CA VAL A 775 3.28 -12.01 -28.37
C VAL A 775 3.27 -12.46 -29.82
N LEU A 776 4.35 -13.10 -30.29
CA LEU A 776 4.42 -13.65 -31.65
C LEU A 776 3.45 -14.83 -31.84
N ALA A 777 3.26 -15.67 -30.83
CA ALA A 777 2.35 -16.82 -30.86
C ALA A 777 0.87 -16.45 -30.68
N THR A 778 0.53 -15.36 -29.97
CA THR A 778 -0.85 -14.94 -29.76
C THR A 778 -1.46 -14.38 -31.04
N PRO A 779 -2.56 -14.94 -31.59
CA PRO A 779 -3.21 -14.37 -32.78
C PRO A 779 -3.98 -13.08 -32.43
N ALA A 780 -4.20 -12.20 -33.42
CA ALA A 780 -5.10 -11.03 -33.33
C ALA A 780 -4.71 -9.93 -32.31
N LEU A 781 -3.41 -9.59 -32.23
CA LEU A 781 -2.96 -8.39 -31.52
C LEU A 781 -3.08 -7.13 -32.41
N PRO A 782 -3.25 -5.92 -31.83
CA PRO A 782 -3.15 -4.68 -32.57
C PRO A 782 -1.75 -4.52 -33.17
N PRO A 783 -1.59 -3.75 -34.27
CA PRO A 783 -0.29 -3.55 -34.92
C PRO A 783 0.76 -2.86 -34.03
N THR A 784 0.38 -2.33 -32.87
CA THR A 784 1.30 -1.76 -31.89
C THR A 784 0.91 -2.22 -30.49
N VAL A 785 1.89 -2.72 -29.76
CA VAL A 785 1.76 -3.10 -28.35
C VAL A 785 2.92 -2.52 -27.54
N MET A 786 2.65 -2.18 -26.30
CA MET A 786 3.66 -1.74 -25.34
C MET A 786 3.99 -2.88 -24.37
N ILE A 787 5.27 -3.13 -24.12
CA ILE A 787 5.74 -4.09 -23.11
C ILE A 787 6.53 -3.33 -22.05
N ALA A 788 6.00 -3.34 -20.83
CA ALA A 788 6.57 -2.56 -19.74
C ALA A 788 6.38 -3.24 -18.38
N GLY A 789 7.33 -2.99 -17.47
CA GLY A 789 7.10 -3.14 -16.03
C GLY A 789 6.46 -1.87 -15.45
N ARG A 790 6.71 -1.57 -14.17
CA ARG A 790 6.29 -0.29 -13.58
C ARG A 790 6.95 0.86 -14.33
N LEU A 791 6.15 1.87 -14.67
CA LEU A 791 6.62 3.12 -15.26
C LEU A 791 6.43 4.26 -14.25
N PRO A 792 7.30 5.27 -14.26
CA PRO A 792 7.09 6.49 -13.48
C PRO A 792 5.77 7.17 -13.89
N ALA A 793 5.13 7.86 -12.95
CA ALA A 793 3.97 8.69 -13.26
C ALA A 793 4.39 9.83 -14.20
N THR A 794 3.67 9.99 -15.31
CA THR A 794 3.92 11.05 -16.29
C THR A 794 2.60 11.73 -16.67
N PRO A 795 2.60 13.02 -17.04
CA PRO A 795 1.39 13.70 -17.49
C PRO A 795 0.90 13.23 -18.87
N THR A 796 1.75 12.50 -19.60
CA THR A 796 1.61 12.12 -21.00
C THR A 796 1.02 10.72 -21.20
N LEU A 797 1.38 9.75 -20.35
CA LEU A 797 0.82 8.41 -20.38
C LEU A 797 -0.37 8.30 -19.42
N ARG A 798 -1.57 8.13 -19.97
CA ARG A 798 -2.80 7.94 -19.18
C ARG A 798 -3.17 6.47 -19.12
N TRP A 799 -3.38 5.96 -17.91
CA TRP A 799 -3.98 4.66 -17.66
C TRP A 799 -5.51 4.78 -17.71
N GLU A 800 -6.19 3.75 -18.20
CA GLU A 800 -7.64 3.67 -18.10
C GLU A 800 -8.04 3.47 -16.63
N THR A 801 -8.57 4.51 -15.99
CA THR A 801 -9.05 4.44 -14.61
C THR A 801 -10.55 4.15 -14.59
N ALA A 802 -10.96 3.21 -13.72
CA ALA A 802 -12.37 3.10 -13.32
C ALA A 802 -12.74 4.33 -12.46
N ASP A 803 -14.03 4.66 -12.40
CA ASP A 803 -14.52 5.77 -11.58
C ASP A 803 -14.01 5.65 -10.14
N GLU A 804 -13.55 6.78 -9.60
CA GLU A 804 -12.87 6.86 -8.30
C GLU A 804 -13.87 6.72 -7.16
N GLU A 805 -14.07 5.50 -6.66
CA GLU A 805 -14.71 5.31 -5.35
C GLU A 805 -13.67 5.33 -4.24
N SER A 806 -13.85 6.25 -3.29
CA SER A 806 -13.06 6.27 -2.05
C SER A 806 -13.37 5.03 -1.21
N ALA A 807 -12.33 4.34 -0.77
CA ALA A 807 -12.42 3.16 0.09
C ALA A 807 -11.53 3.33 1.32
N ARG A 808 -11.97 2.79 2.47
CA ARG A 808 -11.32 3.01 3.77
C ARG A 808 -9.85 2.64 3.76
N PHE A 809 -9.47 1.51 3.16
CA PHE A 809 -8.09 1.01 3.23
C PHE A 809 -7.22 1.45 2.04
N LEU A 810 -7.76 2.31 1.17
CA LEU A 810 -7.09 2.78 -0.05
C LEU A 810 -6.98 4.32 -0.07
N GLU A 811 -6.73 4.95 1.08
CA GLU A 811 -6.74 6.40 1.27
C GLU A 811 -5.69 7.10 0.40
N THR A 812 -4.44 6.60 0.44
CA THR A 812 -3.31 7.17 -0.29
C THR A 812 -2.74 6.14 -1.26
N ARG A 813 -2.91 6.34 -2.57
CA ARG A 813 -2.36 5.42 -3.58
C ARG A 813 -0.93 5.83 -3.92
N LEU A 814 0.04 5.00 -3.54
CA LEU A 814 1.47 5.21 -3.84
C LEU A 814 1.85 4.73 -5.24
N GLY A 815 1.15 3.71 -5.75
CA GLY A 815 1.35 3.18 -7.09
C GLY A 815 0.06 2.54 -7.60
N TRP A 816 -0.31 2.83 -8.85
CA TRP A 816 -1.51 2.25 -9.44
C TRP A 816 -1.34 2.09 -10.95
N THR A 817 -1.48 0.86 -11.42
CA THR A 817 -1.59 0.51 -12.84
C THR A 817 -2.88 -0.28 -12.97
N SER A 818 -3.91 0.35 -13.54
CA SER A 818 -5.25 -0.22 -13.64
C SER A 818 -5.23 -1.62 -14.26
N GLY A 819 -5.94 -2.56 -13.63
CA GLY A 819 -5.98 -3.98 -14.02
C GLY A 819 -4.66 -4.75 -13.86
N VAL A 820 -3.63 -4.16 -13.27
CA VAL A 820 -2.32 -4.81 -13.06
C VAL A 820 -1.93 -4.78 -11.59
N GLU A 821 -1.74 -3.60 -11.00
CA GLU A 821 -1.21 -3.45 -9.65
C GLU A 821 -1.80 -2.23 -8.93
N LEU A 822 -1.97 -2.38 -7.61
CA LEU A 822 -2.29 -1.30 -6.69
C LEU A 822 -1.37 -1.38 -5.47
N VAL A 823 -0.83 -0.24 -5.05
CA VAL A 823 -0.15 -0.05 -3.77
C VAL A 823 -0.77 1.17 -3.12
N ALA A 824 -1.43 0.96 -1.98
CA ALA A 824 -2.11 2.00 -1.24
C ALA A 824 -1.81 1.93 0.25
N GLU A 825 -1.98 3.06 0.93
CA GLU A 825 -1.81 3.21 2.36
C GLU A 825 -3.06 3.77 3.01
N ALA A 826 -3.25 3.38 4.27
CA ALA A 826 -4.28 3.90 5.16
C ALA A 826 -3.72 4.07 6.57
N ALA A 827 -4.03 5.19 7.22
CA ALA A 827 -3.64 5.42 8.61
C ALA A 827 -4.71 4.85 9.55
N LEU A 828 -4.36 3.89 10.41
CA LEU A 828 -5.24 3.28 11.39
C LEU A 828 -5.07 3.98 12.75
N SER A 829 -6.16 4.39 13.38
CA SER A 829 -6.13 5.01 14.72
C SER A 829 -7.41 4.74 15.49
N LEU A 830 -7.37 4.79 16.83
CA LEU A 830 -8.57 4.66 17.65
C LEU A 830 -9.64 5.73 17.34
N GLY A 831 -9.23 6.90 16.84
CA GLY A 831 -10.15 7.98 16.47
C GLY A 831 -10.88 7.76 15.14
N THR A 832 -10.22 7.15 14.16
CA THR A 832 -10.78 6.87 12.82
C THR A 832 -11.33 5.45 12.68
N ASP A 833 -10.95 4.54 13.56
CA ASP A 833 -11.22 3.11 13.49
C ASP A 833 -11.76 2.61 14.83
N PRO A 834 -13.01 2.97 15.17
CA PRO A 834 -13.56 2.69 16.49
C PRO A 834 -13.72 1.19 16.80
N TYR A 835 -13.63 0.31 15.80
CA TYR A 835 -13.56 -1.14 16.03
C TYR A 835 -12.30 -1.57 16.80
N LEU A 836 -11.21 -0.80 16.74
CA LEU A 836 -9.98 -1.10 17.46
C LEU A 836 -10.15 -1.02 18.99
N ALA A 837 -11.08 -0.20 19.46
CA ALA A 837 -11.45 -0.15 20.88
C ALA A 837 -12.15 -1.45 21.33
N ASP A 838 -12.83 -2.14 20.42
CA ASP A 838 -13.59 -3.36 20.69
C ASP A 838 -12.83 -4.65 20.34
N HIS A 839 -11.65 -4.56 19.71
CA HIS A 839 -10.82 -5.71 19.36
C HIS A 839 -9.44 -5.56 20.00
N ARG A 840 -9.38 -5.87 21.31
CA ARG A 840 -8.19 -5.73 22.15
C ARG A 840 -7.75 -7.08 22.70
N ILE A 841 -6.57 -7.54 22.29
CA ILE A 841 -5.98 -8.79 22.77
C ILE A 841 -5.01 -8.44 23.90
N ASP A 842 -5.30 -8.91 25.10
CA ASP A 842 -4.51 -8.65 26.31
C ASP A 842 -4.21 -7.16 26.50
N GLY A 843 -5.23 -6.33 26.24
CA GLY A 843 -5.17 -4.88 26.36
C GLY A 843 -4.53 -4.14 25.19
N VAL A 844 -4.04 -4.80 24.14
CA VAL A 844 -3.45 -4.16 22.95
C VAL A 844 -4.48 -4.09 21.82
N ALA A 845 -4.64 -2.93 21.18
CA ALA A 845 -5.48 -2.78 20.00
C ALA A 845 -4.83 -3.46 18.78
N VAL A 846 -5.53 -4.44 18.22
CA VAL A 846 -5.03 -5.25 17.08
C VAL A 846 -6.03 -5.17 15.94
N LEU A 847 -5.54 -5.01 14.71
CA LEU A 847 -6.39 -5.10 13.51
C LEU A 847 -6.99 -6.52 13.40
N PRO A 848 -8.32 -6.68 13.40
CA PRO A 848 -8.94 -7.98 13.18
C PRO A 848 -8.57 -8.56 11.81
N ALA A 849 -8.30 -9.87 11.74
CA ALA A 849 -7.95 -10.54 10.49
C ALA A 849 -9.01 -10.35 9.40
N VAL A 850 -10.29 -10.30 9.79
CA VAL A 850 -11.42 -10.07 8.87
C VAL A 850 -11.44 -8.68 8.26
N LEU A 851 -10.93 -7.66 8.97
CA LEU A 851 -10.76 -6.31 8.41
C LEU A 851 -9.50 -6.21 7.55
N GLY A 852 -8.47 -6.99 7.85
CA GLY A 852 -7.37 -7.23 6.92
C GLY A 852 -7.87 -7.82 5.59
N LEU A 853 -8.71 -8.86 5.63
CA LEU A 853 -9.35 -9.44 4.44
C LEU A 853 -10.26 -8.45 3.71
N GLU A 854 -10.99 -7.61 4.44
CA GLU A 854 -11.79 -6.53 3.86
C GLU A 854 -10.91 -5.50 3.11
N ALA A 855 -9.75 -5.14 3.66
CA ALA A 855 -8.78 -4.30 2.96
C ALA A 855 -8.30 -4.93 1.64
N MET A 856 -8.07 -6.26 1.64
CA MET A 856 -7.72 -7.01 0.43
C MET A 856 -8.87 -7.03 -0.57
N ALA A 857 -10.11 -7.22 -0.13
CA ALA A 857 -11.28 -7.19 -1.01
C ALA A 857 -11.48 -5.80 -1.65
N GLN A 858 -11.28 -4.71 -0.90
CA GLN A 858 -11.30 -3.36 -1.46
C GLN A 858 -10.22 -3.17 -2.54
N ALA A 859 -9.00 -3.68 -2.30
CA ALA A 859 -7.93 -3.65 -3.28
C ALA A 859 -8.24 -4.48 -4.54
N ALA A 860 -8.85 -5.66 -4.38
CA ALA A 860 -9.30 -6.49 -5.49
C ALA A 860 -10.37 -5.79 -6.33
N THR A 861 -11.35 -5.13 -5.70
CA THR A 861 -12.37 -4.34 -6.41
C THR A 861 -11.77 -3.16 -7.15
N ALA A 862 -10.79 -2.48 -6.56
CA ALA A 862 -10.08 -1.38 -7.22
C ALA A 862 -9.27 -1.83 -8.46
N LEU A 863 -8.97 -3.13 -8.58
CA LEU A 863 -8.38 -3.75 -9.76
C LEU A 863 -9.41 -4.39 -10.71
N GLY A 864 -10.71 -4.20 -10.46
CA GLY A 864 -11.81 -4.63 -11.32
C GLY A 864 -12.40 -6.01 -10.98
N ALA A 865 -11.98 -6.65 -9.89
CA ALA A 865 -12.60 -7.90 -9.45
C ALA A 865 -13.94 -7.67 -8.76
N LYS A 866 -14.85 -8.65 -8.84
CA LYS A 866 -16.02 -8.70 -7.96
C LYS A 866 -15.63 -9.43 -6.67
N PRO A 867 -15.77 -8.81 -5.49
CA PRO A 867 -15.35 -9.42 -4.23
C PRO A 867 -16.32 -10.50 -3.73
N VAL A 868 -17.53 -10.56 -4.30
CA VAL A 868 -18.53 -11.59 -4.00
C VAL A 868 -19.33 -11.89 -5.29
N PRO A 869 -19.48 -13.16 -5.71
CA PRO A 869 -18.85 -14.35 -5.13
C PRO A 869 -17.35 -14.40 -5.44
N ALA A 870 -16.54 -14.83 -4.47
CA ALA A 870 -15.08 -14.92 -4.61
C ALA A 870 -14.50 -16.10 -3.82
N VAL A 871 -13.29 -16.52 -4.23
CA VAL A 871 -12.48 -17.51 -3.53
C VAL A 871 -11.19 -16.85 -3.09
N PHE A 872 -10.90 -16.92 -1.80
CA PHE A 872 -9.64 -16.53 -1.20
C PHE A 872 -8.84 -17.80 -0.87
N GLU A 873 -7.66 -17.94 -1.47
CA GLU A 873 -6.75 -19.08 -1.32
C GLU A 873 -5.48 -18.62 -0.61
N ASP A 874 -4.81 -19.55 0.08
CA ASP A 874 -3.52 -19.32 0.74
C ASP A 874 -3.51 -18.09 1.65
N VAL A 875 -4.59 -17.90 2.42
CA VAL A 875 -4.69 -16.83 3.41
C VAL A 875 -3.65 -17.10 4.50
N ARG A 876 -2.69 -16.21 4.66
CA ARG A 876 -1.60 -16.32 5.65
C ARG A 876 -1.59 -15.10 6.54
N LEU A 877 -1.67 -15.33 7.85
CA LEU A 877 -1.61 -14.31 8.90
C LEU A 877 -0.29 -14.48 9.66
N ALA A 878 0.79 -13.94 9.09
CA ALA A 878 2.14 -14.19 9.59
C ALA A 878 2.43 -13.41 10.87
N ALA A 879 1.88 -12.20 11.01
CA ALA A 879 2.07 -11.35 12.17
C ALA A 879 0.85 -10.44 12.39
N PRO A 880 0.44 -10.19 13.65
CA PRO A 880 -0.61 -9.23 13.96
C PRO A 880 -0.18 -7.81 13.60
N VAL A 881 -1.14 -6.91 13.37
CA VAL A 881 -0.89 -5.48 13.18
C VAL A 881 -1.38 -4.75 14.42
N THR A 882 -0.47 -4.16 15.19
CA THR A 882 -0.81 -3.42 16.42
C THR A 882 -0.99 -1.93 16.13
N VAL A 883 -1.96 -1.31 16.81
CA VAL A 883 -2.22 0.13 16.72
C VAL A 883 -1.95 0.77 18.08
N PRO A 884 -1.09 1.81 18.16
CA PRO A 884 -0.77 2.45 19.43
C PRO A 884 -1.97 3.20 20.01
N GLU A 885 -1.99 3.37 21.34
CA GLU A 885 -3.04 4.12 22.05
C GLU A 885 -3.11 5.60 21.65
N ARG A 886 -1.97 6.17 21.26
CA ARG A 886 -1.85 7.55 20.77
C ARG A 886 -1.17 7.54 19.41
N GLY A 887 -1.70 8.31 18.47
CA GLY A 887 -1.19 8.39 17.10
C GLY A 887 -1.87 7.41 16.14
N SER A 888 -1.19 7.09 15.04
CA SER A 888 -1.70 6.21 13.99
C SER A 888 -0.66 5.16 13.59
N ARG A 889 -1.14 4.05 13.03
CA ARG A 889 -0.33 3.03 12.38
C ARG A 889 -0.66 3.01 10.89
N VAL A 890 0.33 3.24 10.03
CA VAL A 890 0.12 3.13 8.58
C VAL A 890 0.10 1.66 8.17
N LEU A 891 -0.98 1.26 7.53
CA LEU A 891 -1.15 -0.03 6.84
C LEU A 891 -0.95 0.19 5.34
N ARG A 892 -0.07 -0.57 4.71
CA ARG A 892 0.13 -0.59 3.26
C ARG A 892 -0.47 -1.86 2.68
N VAL A 893 -1.42 -1.71 1.77
CA VAL A 893 -2.03 -2.79 1.00
C VAL A 893 -1.46 -2.78 -0.41
N ALA A 894 -0.91 -3.91 -0.84
CA ALA A 894 -0.45 -4.10 -2.21
C ALA A 894 -1.19 -5.27 -2.87
N ALA A 895 -1.58 -5.11 -4.13
CA ALA A 895 -2.33 -6.11 -4.90
C ALA A 895 -1.78 -6.20 -6.33
N LEU A 896 -1.65 -7.41 -6.87
CA LEU A 896 -1.10 -7.70 -8.19
C LEU A 896 -1.93 -8.77 -8.91
N VAL A 897 -2.42 -8.46 -10.11
CA VAL A 897 -3.15 -9.40 -10.97
C VAL A 897 -2.17 -10.38 -11.62
N ARG A 898 -2.33 -11.68 -11.36
CA ARG A 898 -1.45 -12.75 -11.86
C ARG A 898 -2.20 -14.08 -12.04
N ASP A 899 -1.93 -14.81 -13.13
CA ASP A 899 -2.46 -16.15 -13.46
C ASP A 899 -3.96 -16.35 -13.16
N GLY A 900 -4.80 -15.42 -13.64
CA GLY A 900 -6.26 -15.45 -13.46
C GLY A 900 -6.73 -15.23 -12.02
N GLY A 901 -5.90 -14.63 -11.16
CA GLY A 901 -6.23 -14.20 -9.80
C GLY A 901 -5.51 -12.92 -9.41
N ILE A 902 -5.65 -12.53 -8.14
CA ILE A 902 -5.02 -11.33 -7.57
C ILE A 902 -4.27 -11.75 -6.31
N ASP A 903 -2.95 -11.66 -6.34
CA ASP A 903 -2.11 -11.83 -5.16
C ASP A 903 -2.09 -10.52 -4.37
N MET A 904 -2.29 -10.56 -3.06
CA MET A 904 -2.42 -9.35 -2.24
C MET A 904 -1.72 -9.53 -0.90
N VAL A 905 -1.14 -8.44 -0.39
CA VAL A 905 -0.44 -8.40 0.89
C VAL A 905 -0.76 -7.12 1.67
N ALA A 906 -0.81 -7.22 2.99
CA ALA A 906 -0.83 -6.07 3.91
C ALA A 906 0.47 -6.03 4.72
N ARG A 907 1.05 -4.85 4.80
CA ARG A 907 2.31 -4.57 5.50
C ARG A 907 2.10 -3.41 6.46
N SER A 908 2.67 -3.50 7.65
CA SER A 908 2.56 -2.45 8.66
C SER A 908 3.81 -1.59 8.68
N ALA A 909 3.65 -0.28 8.93
CA ALA A 909 4.77 0.60 9.26
C ALA A 909 5.53 0.13 10.52
N GLU A 910 4.92 -0.72 11.37
CA GLU A 910 5.56 -1.35 12.53
C GLU A 910 6.84 -2.12 12.21
N THR A 911 6.89 -2.76 11.03
CA THR A 911 8.03 -3.55 10.58
C THR A 911 8.81 -2.84 9.47
N GLY A 912 8.59 -1.53 9.31
CA GLY A 912 9.13 -0.78 8.16
C GLY A 912 8.59 -1.29 6.82
N PHE A 913 7.42 -1.94 6.82
CA PHE A 913 6.84 -2.65 5.68
C PHE A 913 7.68 -3.84 5.16
N ALA A 914 8.57 -4.41 5.97
CA ALA A 914 9.40 -5.55 5.56
C ALA A 914 8.66 -6.90 5.66
N VAL A 915 7.59 -6.98 6.45
CA VAL A 915 6.83 -8.21 6.69
C VAL A 915 5.48 -8.14 6.01
N ASP A 916 5.12 -9.21 5.29
CA ASP A 916 3.74 -9.46 4.85
C ASP A 916 2.92 -9.96 6.05
N HIS A 917 2.26 -9.06 6.79
CA HIS A 917 1.46 -9.40 7.97
C HIS A 917 0.26 -10.26 7.59
N LEU A 918 -0.37 -9.94 6.45
CA LEU A 918 -1.42 -10.73 5.82
C LEU A 918 -1.04 -10.91 4.35
N ALA A 919 -1.18 -12.13 3.82
CA ALA A 919 -1.07 -12.42 2.40
C ALA A 919 -2.25 -13.30 1.96
N VAL A 920 -2.76 -13.09 0.76
CA VAL A 920 -3.90 -13.83 0.22
C VAL A 920 -3.88 -13.82 -1.31
N ARG A 921 -4.42 -14.87 -1.92
CA ARG A 921 -4.74 -14.90 -3.35
C ARG A 921 -6.25 -14.92 -3.56
N CYS A 922 -6.78 -14.00 -4.37
CA CYS A 922 -8.21 -13.94 -4.69
C CYS A 922 -8.47 -14.40 -6.13
N ARG A 923 -9.54 -15.17 -6.36
CA ARG A 923 -10.04 -15.57 -7.68
C ARG A 923 -11.57 -15.47 -7.73
N ALA A 924 -12.13 -15.36 -8.93
CA ALA A 924 -13.57 -15.50 -9.12
C ALA A 924 -14.01 -16.94 -8.79
N ALA A 925 -15.15 -17.09 -8.12
CA ALA A 925 -15.71 -18.40 -7.80
C ALA A 925 -16.25 -19.11 -9.06
N THR A 926 -15.84 -20.36 -9.31
CA THR A 926 -16.20 -21.12 -10.53
C THR A 926 -17.25 -22.23 -10.33
N SER A 927 -17.54 -22.66 -9.09
CA SER A 927 -18.77 -23.39 -8.70
C SER A 927 -18.77 -23.69 -7.19
N PRO A 928 -19.94 -23.86 -6.55
CA PRO A 928 -20.03 -24.36 -5.18
C PRO A 928 -19.62 -25.84 -5.11
N LEU A 929 -18.83 -26.19 -4.08
CA LEU A 929 -18.66 -27.59 -3.69
C LEU A 929 -19.96 -28.10 -3.03
N PRO A 930 -20.28 -29.40 -3.12
CA PRO A 930 -21.45 -29.94 -2.43
C PRO A 930 -21.24 -29.82 -0.91
N PRO A 931 -22.27 -29.39 -0.16
CA PRO A 931 -22.14 -29.16 1.27
C PRO A 931 -21.80 -30.45 2.03
N PRO A 932 -20.99 -30.39 3.10
CA PRO A 932 -20.89 -31.51 4.03
C PRO A 932 -22.27 -31.76 4.67
N SER A 933 -22.72 -33.01 4.70
CA SER A 933 -23.96 -33.37 5.40
C SER A 933 -23.73 -33.28 6.91
N GLY A 934 -24.37 -32.32 7.56
CA GLY A 934 -24.47 -32.24 9.01
C GLY A 934 -25.93 -32.35 9.42
N ALA A 935 -26.25 -33.28 10.33
CA ALA A 935 -27.54 -33.28 11.00
C ALA A 935 -27.68 -31.95 11.78
N ALA A 936 -28.75 -31.20 11.52
CA ALA A 936 -29.11 -30.03 12.31
C ALA A 936 -29.44 -30.47 13.74
N LEU A 937 -28.97 -29.71 14.73
CA LEU A 937 -29.31 -29.95 16.13
C LEU A 937 -30.31 -28.89 16.61
N ASP A 938 -31.59 -29.22 16.56
CA ASP A 938 -32.66 -28.32 17.01
C ASP A 938 -32.82 -28.38 18.54
N GLY A 939 -32.90 -27.22 19.19
CA GLY A 939 -33.17 -27.09 20.62
C GLY A 939 -32.63 -25.81 21.26
N PRO A 940 -32.73 -25.69 22.61
CA PRO A 940 -32.26 -24.52 23.34
C PRO A 940 -30.74 -24.33 23.17
N LEU A 941 -30.33 -23.09 22.90
CA LEU A 941 -28.94 -22.71 22.78
C LEU A 941 -28.29 -22.54 24.15
N LEU A 942 -27.00 -22.86 24.22
CA LEU A 942 -26.13 -22.37 25.29
C LEU A 942 -25.93 -20.87 25.08
N ASP A 943 -26.40 -20.03 26.01
CA ASP A 943 -26.28 -18.58 25.89
C ASP A 943 -24.81 -18.15 25.89
N ALA A 944 -24.39 -17.45 24.84
CA ALA A 944 -23.02 -16.97 24.69
C ALA A 944 -22.74 -15.68 25.48
N ALA A 945 -23.75 -15.00 26.04
CA ALA A 945 -23.57 -13.76 26.79
C ALA A 945 -22.57 -13.94 27.96
N ALA A 946 -22.63 -15.07 28.67
CA ALA A 946 -21.73 -15.40 29.78
C ALA A 946 -20.29 -15.75 29.34
N LEU A 947 -20.05 -15.91 28.03
CA LEU A 947 -18.74 -16.28 27.48
C LEU A 947 -17.89 -15.05 27.10
N TYR A 948 -18.51 -13.86 26.98
CA TYR A 948 -17.78 -12.61 26.76
C TYR A 948 -17.04 -12.14 28.02
N GLY A 949 -15.86 -11.56 27.83
CA GLY A 949 -14.92 -11.20 28.90
C GLY A 949 -13.65 -12.06 28.84
N PRO A 950 -13.35 -12.92 29.84
CA PRO A 950 -12.09 -13.65 29.88
C PRO A 950 -11.87 -14.64 28.71
N LEU A 951 -12.95 -15.21 28.14
CA LEU A 951 -12.86 -16.15 27.03
C LEU A 951 -12.98 -15.42 25.68
N PHE A 952 -14.08 -14.70 25.44
CA PHE A 952 -14.21 -13.84 24.26
C PHE A 952 -13.87 -12.39 24.63
N PHE A 953 -12.68 -11.93 24.25
CA PHE A 953 -12.16 -10.58 24.55
C PHE A 953 -12.90 -9.43 23.85
N HIS A 954 -13.86 -9.77 22.98
CA HIS A 954 -14.55 -8.89 22.06
C HIS A 954 -15.47 -7.87 22.76
N GLY A 955 -15.28 -6.60 22.41
CA GLY A 955 -16.17 -5.49 22.78
C GLY A 955 -17.46 -5.45 21.95
N PRO A 956 -18.39 -4.52 22.27
CA PRO A 956 -19.78 -4.56 21.79
C PRO A 956 -20.00 -4.69 20.27
N ARG A 957 -19.12 -4.12 19.43
CA ARG A 957 -19.23 -4.27 17.95
C ARG A 957 -19.02 -5.69 17.46
N PHE A 958 -18.31 -6.53 18.21
CA PHE A 958 -17.95 -7.90 17.85
C PHE A 958 -18.72 -8.96 18.66
N GLN A 959 -19.57 -8.56 19.60
CA GLN A 959 -20.41 -9.47 20.38
C GLN A 959 -21.62 -9.96 19.56
N ARG A 960 -21.38 -10.93 18.66
CA ARG A 960 -22.37 -11.44 17.69
C ARG A 960 -22.79 -12.88 17.87
N VAL A 961 -22.01 -13.68 18.58
CA VAL A 961 -22.39 -15.05 18.94
C VAL A 961 -23.56 -14.97 19.91
N THR A 962 -24.69 -15.58 19.55
CA THR A 962 -25.89 -15.64 20.40
C THR A 962 -25.92 -16.92 21.24
N GLY A 963 -25.36 -18.01 20.72
CA GLY A 963 -25.22 -19.23 21.48
C GLY A 963 -24.80 -20.44 20.65
N TYR A 964 -24.60 -21.57 21.35
CA TYR A 964 -24.25 -22.85 20.75
C TYR A 964 -25.44 -23.81 20.78
N GLY A 965 -25.76 -24.40 19.62
CA GLY A 965 -26.61 -25.58 19.53
C GLY A 965 -25.88 -26.83 20.02
N GLY A 966 -24.59 -26.96 19.71
CA GLY A 966 -23.70 -28.02 20.19
C GLY A 966 -22.26 -27.53 20.27
N LEU A 967 -21.53 -27.96 21.31
CA LEU A 967 -20.13 -27.59 21.54
C LEU A 967 -19.35 -28.78 22.12
N SER A 968 -18.29 -29.17 21.44
CA SER A 968 -17.29 -30.15 21.90
C SER A 968 -15.88 -29.65 21.59
N ALA A 969 -14.86 -30.45 21.89
CA ALA A 969 -13.49 -30.09 21.52
C ALA A 969 -13.27 -30.07 20.00
N TYR A 970 -13.99 -30.92 19.25
CA TYR A 970 -13.74 -31.14 17.82
C TYR A 970 -14.86 -30.61 16.91
N ARG A 971 -16.00 -30.19 17.47
CA ARG A 971 -17.13 -29.69 16.67
C ARG A 971 -17.88 -28.59 17.40
N CYS A 972 -18.35 -27.59 16.66
CA CYS A 972 -19.35 -26.65 17.19
C CYS A 972 -20.43 -26.35 16.16
N LEU A 973 -21.65 -26.15 16.66
CA LEU A 973 -22.78 -25.58 15.94
C LEU A 973 -23.20 -24.31 16.67
N ALA A 974 -22.96 -23.14 16.09
CA ALA A 974 -23.21 -21.86 16.74
C ALA A 974 -24.14 -20.96 15.91
N ARG A 975 -24.87 -20.07 16.59
CA ARG A 975 -25.68 -19.02 15.95
C ARG A 975 -25.01 -17.66 16.11
N VAL A 976 -25.00 -16.89 15.03
CA VAL A 976 -24.39 -15.57 14.94
C VAL A 976 -25.39 -14.59 14.34
N THR A 977 -25.48 -13.40 14.92
CA THR A 977 -26.34 -12.31 14.41
C THR A 977 -25.54 -11.29 13.63
N VAL A 978 -26.00 -10.98 12.42
CA VAL A 978 -25.46 -9.95 11.53
C VAL A 978 -26.16 -8.61 11.81
N ARG A 979 -25.45 -7.47 11.79
CA ARG A 979 -26.07 -6.13 11.80
C ARG A 979 -25.48 -5.24 10.69
N ASP A 980 -26.21 -5.13 9.60
CA ASP A 980 -25.75 -4.47 8.36
C ASP A 980 -25.58 -2.94 8.47
N GLN A 981 -26.17 -2.30 9.47
CA GLN A 981 -26.10 -0.84 9.66
C GLN A 981 -25.07 -0.38 10.71
N GLN A 982 -24.22 -1.29 11.19
CA GLN A 982 -23.16 -0.93 12.12
C GLN A 982 -22.10 -0.06 11.43
N ARG A 983 -21.76 1.09 12.02
CA ARG A 983 -20.62 1.89 11.56
C ARG A 983 -19.32 1.28 12.07
N TRP A 984 -18.39 1.07 11.14
CA TRP A 984 -17.07 0.48 11.39
C TRP A 984 -15.98 1.53 11.42
N PHE A 985 -16.08 2.56 10.60
CA PHE A 985 -15.06 3.61 10.49
C PHE A 985 -15.60 4.96 10.97
N GLY A 986 -14.70 5.91 11.19
CA GLY A 986 -15.00 7.28 11.59
C GLY A 986 -15.97 7.97 10.64
N SER A 987 -16.64 9.04 11.10
CA SER A 987 -17.79 9.58 10.39
C SER A 987 -17.51 10.15 9.01
N PHE A 988 -16.26 10.56 8.80
CA PHE A 988 -15.76 11.15 7.56
C PHE A 988 -15.10 10.11 6.63
N GLN A 989 -15.05 8.84 7.05
CA GLN A 989 -14.47 7.74 6.28
C GLN A 989 -15.56 6.96 5.53
N PRO A 990 -15.27 6.46 4.31
CA PRO A 990 -16.19 5.60 3.56
C PRO A 990 -16.57 4.35 4.37
N GLN A 991 -17.87 4.12 4.59
CA GLN A 991 -18.38 2.95 5.35
C GLN A 991 -18.59 1.70 4.47
N ARG A 992 -18.16 1.77 3.21
CA ARG A 992 -18.37 0.72 2.21
C ARG A 992 -17.59 -0.53 2.63
N LEU A 993 -18.27 -1.67 2.61
CA LEU A 993 -17.73 -2.99 2.94
C LEU A 993 -17.98 -3.95 1.77
N GLU A 994 -16.97 -4.70 1.39
CA GLU A 994 -17.00 -5.63 0.27
C GLU A 994 -17.50 -7.01 0.67
N LEU A 995 -17.07 -7.47 1.85
CA LEU A 995 -17.32 -8.83 2.35
C LEU A 995 -18.51 -8.92 3.32
N GLY A 996 -19.23 -7.82 3.56
CA GLY A 996 -20.36 -7.77 4.52
C GLY A 996 -19.94 -7.34 5.92
N ASP A 997 -20.74 -7.68 6.95
CA ASP A 997 -20.53 -7.28 8.35
C ASP A 997 -19.26 -7.90 8.97
N PRO A 998 -18.18 -7.13 9.24
CA PRO A 998 -16.96 -7.62 9.87
C PRO A 998 -17.22 -8.28 11.22
N GLY A 999 -18.18 -7.77 12.00
CA GLY A 999 -18.46 -8.30 13.34
C GLY A 999 -19.02 -9.72 13.29
N ALA A 1000 -19.87 -10.00 12.30
CA ALA A 1000 -20.39 -11.34 12.08
C ALA A 1000 -19.29 -12.31 11.61
N ARG A 1001 -18.45 -11.87 10.66
CA ARG A 1001 -17.35 -12.71 10.13
C ARG A 1001 -16.30 -13.03 11.19
N ASP A 1002 -15.95 -12.06 12.03
CA ASP A 1002 -15.07 -12.27 13.18
C ASP A 1002 -15.70 -13.31 14.13
N ALA A 1003 -17.00 -13.19 14.38
CA ALA A 1003 -17.73 -14.17 15.18
C ALA A 1003 -17.76 -15.58 14.60
N PHE A 1004 -17.64 -15.77 13.27
CA PHE A 1004 -17.46 -17.11 12.68
C PHE A 1004 -16.14 -17.76 13.12
N LEU A 1005 -15.11 -16.95 13.37
CA LEU A 1005 -13.84 -17.40 13.95
C LEU A 1005 -13.96 -17.58 15.47
N HIS A 1006 -14.60 -16.63 16.15
CA HIS A 1006 -14.70 -16.61 17.61
C HIS A 1006 -15.38 -17.82 18.20
N VAL A 1007 -16.35 -18.41 17.48
CA VAL A 1007 -17.06 -19.60 17.98
C VAL A 1007 -16.12 -20.78 18.22
N LEU A 1008 -14.97 -20.81 17.54
CA LEU A 1008 -13.96 -21.87 17.75
C LEU A 1008 -13.19 -21.71 19.06
N GLN A 1009 -13.17 -20.53 19.67
CA GLN A 1009 -12.57 -20.33 20.99
C GLN A 1009 -13.31 -21.15 22.07
N GLY A 1010 -14.58 -21.51 21.84
CA GLY A 1010 -15.31 -22.45 22.71
C GLY A 1010 -14.80 -23.89 22.64
N CYS A 1011 -14.24 -24.32 21.50
CA CYS A 1011 -13.68 -25.66 21.30
C CYS A 1011 -12.30 -25.84 21.96
N VAL A 1012 -11.62 -24.73 22.27
CA VAL A 1012 -10.31 -24.69 22.95
C VAL A 1012 -10.40 -23.71 24.13
N PRO A 1013 -11.23 -23.97 25.14
CA PRO A 1013 -11.64 -22.94 26.10
C PRO A 1013 -10.57 -22.60 27.16
N ASP A 1014 -9.49 -23.38 27.21
CA ASP A 1014 -8.38 -23.30 28.16
C ASP A 1014 -7.14 -22.59 27.63
N ARG A 1015 -7.14 -22.18 26.35
CA ARG A 1015 -6.05 -21.41 25.73
C ARG A 1015 -6.61 -20.36 24.79
N ARG A 1016 -5.95 -19.21 24.71
CA ARG A 1016 -6.27 -18.19 23.72
C ARG A 1016 -5.81 -18.69 22.35
N VAL A 1017 -6.73 -18.77 21.40
CA VAL A 1017 -6.43 -19.17 20.03
C VAL A 1017 -6.55 -17.98 19.08
N LEU A 1018 -5.60 -17.85 18.16
CA LEU A 1018 -5.62 -16.83 17.10
C LEU A 1018 -5.52 -17.48 15.72
N PRO A 1019 -6.17 -16.92 14.70
CA PRO A 1019 -6.06 -17.41 13.34
C PRO A 1019 -4.66 -17.14 12.77
N THR A 1020 -4.11 -18.15 12.10
CA THR A 1020 -2.78 -18.09 11.44
C THR A 1020 -2.88 -18.27 9.93
N GLY A 1021 -3.99 -18.81 9.42
CA GLY A 1021 -4.26 -18.89 7.99
C GLY A 1021 -5.51 -19.69 7.65
N VAL A 1022 -5.86 -19.70 6.37
CA VAL A 1022 -6.95 -20.48 5.78
C VAL A 1022 -6.48 -21.00 4.43
N GLU A 1023 -6.60 -22.31 4.19
CA GLU A 1023 -6.24 -22.90 2.89
C GLU A 1023 -7.13 -22.33 1.77
N ARG A 1024 -8.45 -22.31 2.02
CA ARG A 1024 -9.45 -21.83 1.06
C ARG A 1024 -10.68 -21.29 1.77
N LEU A 1025 -11.11 -20.09 1.39
CA LEU A 1025 -12.33 -19.42 1.83
C LEU A 1025 -13.19 -19.10 0.60
N VAL A 1026 -14.40 -19.64 0.55
CA VAL A 1026 -15.37 -19.37 -0.52
C VAL A 1026 -16.47 -18.49 0.02
N VAL A 1027 -16.63 -17.30 -0.56
CA VAL A 1027 -17.70 -16.36 -0.22
C VAL A 1027 -18.74 -16.40 -1.33
N HIS A 1028 -19.91 -16.97 -1.05
CA HIS A 1028 -20.99 -17.13 -2.02
C HIS A 1028 -21.87 -15.88 -2.10
N ARG A 1029 -22.16 -15.30 -0.93
CA ARG A 1029 -22.96 -14.08 -0.76
C ARG A 1029 -22.65 -13.44 0.59
N ARG A 1030 -23.13 -12.22 0.80
CA ARG A 1030 -23.03 -11.53 2.09
C ARG A 1030 -23.99 -12.16 3.10
N ALA A 1031 -23.53 -12.30 4.34
CA ALA A 1031 -24.37 -12.76 5.44
C ALA A 1031 -25.43 -11.70 5.78
N GLU A 1032 -26.65 -12.12 6.10
CA GLU A 1032 -27.75 -11.26 6.54
C GLU A 1032 -28.54 -11.95 7.67
N GLY A 1033 -29.14 -11.17 8.56
CA GLY A 1033 -30.00 -11.70 9.63
C GLY A 1033 -29.28 -12.58 10.66
N THR A 1034 -29.76 -13.81 10.86
CA THR A 1034 -29.11 -14.79 11.75
C THR A 1034 -28.58 -15.93 10.90
N VAL A 1035 -27.31 -16.27 11.12
CA VAL A 1035 -26.62 -17.35 10.43
C VAL A 1035 -26.18 -18.43 11.41
N THR A 1036 -26.04 -19.65 10.89
CA THR A 1036 -25.54 -20.81 11.63
C THR A 1036 -24.15 -21.17 11.12
N VAL A 1037 -23.23 -21.39 12.05
CA VAL A 1037 -21.85 -21.85 11.80
C VAL A 1037 -21.74 -23.31 12.25
N ASP A 1038 -21.51 -24.25 11.33
CA ASP A 1038 -21.13 -25.65 11.66
C ASP A 1038 -19.65 -25.81 11.34
N ALA A 1039 -18.83 -26.07 12.36
CA ALA A 1039 -17.39 -26.23 12.24
C ALA A 1039 -16.94 -27.58 12.80
N ARG A 1040 -15.99 -28.21 12.12
CA ARG A 1040 -15.42 -29.52 12.49
C ARG A 1040 -13.90 -29.45 12.41
N GLN A 1041 -13.23 -29.97 13.43
CA GLN A 1041 -11.79 -30.09 13.43
C GLN A 1041 -11.37 -31.18 12.44
N ARG A 1042 -10.43 -30.84 11.57
CA ARG A 1042 -9.82 -31.71 10.58
C ARG A 1042 -8.50 -32.30 11.08
N ASP A 1043 -7.71 -31.49 11.78
CA ASP A 1043 -6.36 -31.87 12.22
C ASP A 1043 -5.93 -31.10 13.47
N GLU A 1044 -4.95 -31.63 14.20
CA GLU A 1044 -4.32 -30.99 15.36
C GLU A 1044 -2.89 -31.48 15.56
N ASP A 1045 -1.97 -30.51 15.68
CA ASP A 1045 -0.56 -30.74 15.95
C ASP A 1045 -0.07 -29.76 17.02
N GLY A 1046 0.20 -30.27 18.23
CA GLY A 1046 0.65 -29.45 19.35
C GLY A 1046 -0.34 -28.35 19.74
N ASP A 1047 0.02 -27.08 19.50
CA ASP A 1047 -0.81 -25.90 19.75
C ASP A 1047 -1.59 -25.42 18.51
N ARG A 1048 -1.51 -26.15 17.39
CA ARG A 1048 -2.18 -25.85 16.13
C ARG A 1048 -3.44 -26.69 15.97
N TYR A 1049 -4.56 -26.04 15.68
CA TYR A 1049 -5.86 -26.67 15.42
C TYR A 1049 -6.37 -26.26 14.05
N VAL A 1050 -6.82 -27.22 13.24
CA VAL A 1050 -7.30 -26.96 11.87
C VAL A 1050 -8.78 -27.31 11.78
N PHE A 1051 -9.60 -26.37 11.37
CA PHE A 1051 -11.06 -26.54 11.23
C PHE A 1051 -11.52 -26.32 9.79
N ASP A 1052 -12.54 -27.08 9.39
CA ASP A 1052 -13.39 -26.78 8.25
C ASP A 1052 -14.74 -26.27 8.78
N MET A 1053 -15.33 -25.25 8.16
CA MET A 1053 -16.62 -24.71 8.58
C MET A 1053 -17.50 -24.28 7.42
N SER A 1054 -18.81 -24.35 7.64
CA SER A 1054 -19.84 -23.84 6.73
C SER A 1054 -20.78 -22.88 7.45
N ILE A 1055 -21.11 -21.79 6.78
CA ILE A 1055 -21.99 -20.74 7.28
C ILE A 1055 -23.26 -20.73 6.42
N ARG A 1056 -24.43 -20.82 7.06
CA ARG A 1056 -25.74 -20.86 6.41
C ARG A 1056 -26.66 -19.80 6.96
N ASP A 1057 -27.53 -19.24 6.11
CA ASP A 1057 -28.59 -18.33 6.56
C ASP A 1057 -29.76 -19.09 7.23
N GLY A 1058 -30.78 -18.35 7.65
CA GLY A 1058 -31.98 -18.91 8.28
C GLY A 1058 -32.76 -19.89 7.40
N ASP A 1059 -32.61 -19.81 6.07
CA ASP A 1059 -33.25 -20.70 5.09
C ASP A 1059 -32.37 -21.92 4.75
N GLY A 1060 -31.20 -22.06 5.37
CA GLY A 1060 -30.23 -23.14 5.14
C GLY A 1060 -29.34 -22.96 3.90
N GLY A 1061 -29.48 -21.84 3.19
CA GLY A 1061 -28.69 -21.49 2.02
C GLY A 1061 -27.27 -21.11 2.41
N LEU A 1062 -26.30 -21.54 1.60
CA LEU A 1062 -24.88 -21.35 1.87
C LEU A 1062 -24.48 -19.87 1.73
N VAL A 1063 -23.69 -19.37 2.68
CA VAL A 1063 -23.18 -17.99 2.73
C VAL A 1063 -21.67 -18.00 2.52
N GLU A 1064 -20.95 -18.76 3.34
CA GLU A 1064 -19.49 -18.89 3.30
C GLU A 1064 -19.05 -20.32 3.66
N GLU A 1065 -17.91 -20.72 3.12
CA GLU A 1065 -17.21 -21.97 3.48
C GLU A 1065 -15.74 -21.70 3.71
N TRP A 1066 -15.19 -22.29 4.75
CA TRP A 1066 -13.78 -22.16 5.11
C TRP A 1066 -13.20 -23.56 5.24
N TYR A 1067 -12.09 -23.77 4.55
CA TYR A 1067 -11.37 -25.03 4.52
C TYR A 1067 -9.96 -24.80 5.05
N GLY A 1068 -9.53 -25.67 5.96
CA GLY A 1068 -8.20 -25.60 6.56
C GLY A 1068 -7.94 -24.30 7.34
N LEU A 1069 -8.93 -23.78 8.07
CA LEU A 1069 -8.73 -22.65 8.98
C LEU A 1069 -7.81 -23.09 10.12
N ALA A 1070 -6.58 -22.58 10.12
CA ALA A 1070 -5.57 -22.89 11.11
C ALA A 1070 -5.59 -21.87 12.25
N LEU A 1071 -5.83 -22.36 13.47
CA LEU A 1071 -5.73 -21.61 14.72
C LEU A 1071 -4.48 -22.05 15.49
N ARG A 1072 -3.85 -21.11 16.22
CA ARG A 1072 -2.72 -21.40 17.10
C ARG A 1072 -2.98 -20.92 18.52
N GLY A 1073 -2.73 -21.79 19.50
CA GLY A 1073 -2.89 -21.52 20.92
C GLY A 1073 -1.69 -20.77 21.52
N ILE A 1074 -1.81 -19.46 21.70
CA ILE A 1074 -0.70 -18.58 22.08
C ILE A 1074 -0.43 -18.49 23.59
N ALA A 1075 -1.43 -18.70 24.44
CA ALA A 1075 -1.27 -18.64 25.90
C ALA A 1075 -2.38 -19.44 26.62
N PRO A 1076 -2.11 -20.01 27.83
CA PRO A 1076 -3.15 -20.56 28.69
C PRO A 1076 -4.16 -19.48 29.14
N LEU A 1077 -5.44 -19.84 29.19
CA LEU A 1077 -6.50 -19.05 29.80
C LEU A 1077 -6.81 -19.67 31.16
N HIS A 1078 -6.33 -19.03 32.22
CA HIS A 1078 -6.67 -19.46 33.58
C HIS A 1078 -8.05 -18.94 33.98
N ARG A 1079 -8.86 -19.81 34.58
CA ARG A 1079 -10.14 -19.46 35.17
C ARG A 1079 -10.26 -20.08 36.55
N GLU A 1080 -10.65 -19.26 37.53
CA GLU A 1080 -10.97 -19.75 38.87
C GLU A 1080 -12.24 -20.61 38.87
N ARG A 1081 -13.19 -20.30 37.97
CA ARG A 1081 -14.47 -21.03 37.82
C ARG A 1081 -14.85 -21.18 36.35
N TRP A 1082 -15.37 -22.36 36.04
CA TRP A 1082 -15.76 -22.76 34.69
C TRP A 1082 -17.29 -22.73 34.51
N PRO A 1083 -17.80 -22.09 33.45
CA PRO A 1083 -19.16 -22.31 32.99
C PRO A 1083 -19.37 -23.79 32.69
N VAL A 1084 -20.46 -24.38 33.20
CA VAL A 1084 -20.78 -25.81 33.06
C VAL A 1084 -20.86 -26.20 31.58
N GLU A 1085 -21.29 -25.27 30.74
CA GLU A 1085 -21.44 -25.36 29.30
C GLU A 1085 -20.12 -25.61 28.55
N LEU A 1086 -18.98 -25.17 29.10
CA LEU A 1086 -17.66 -25.36 28.49
C LEU A 1086 -16.98 -26.65 28.96
N LEU A 1087 -17.53 -27.32 29.98
CA LEU A 1087 -16.87 -28.47 30.60
C LEU A 1087 -16.62 -29.59 29.60
N GLY A 1088 -17.51 -29.84 28.63
CA GLY A 1088 -17.29 -30.86 27.61
C GLY A 1088 -15.97 -30.65 26.87
N ALA A 1089 -15.83 -29.50 26.20
CA ALA A 1089 -14.60 -29.16 25.47
C ALA A 1089 -13.37 -29.08 26.39
N TYR A 1090 -13.50 -28.45 27.56
CA TYR A 1090 -12.39 -28.33 28.54
C TYR A 1090 -11.88 -29.70 29.00
N LEU A 1091 -12.78 -30.59 29.40
CA LEU A 1091 -12.44 -31.92 29.92
C LEU A 1091 -11.82 -32.80 28.84
N THR A 1092 -12.36 -32.78 27.61
CA THR A 1092 -11.75 -33.50 26.47
C THR A 1092 -10.31 -33.04 26.25
N ARG A 1093 -10.07 -31.72 26.20
CA ARG A 1093 -8.74 -31.14 25.95
C ARG A 1093 -7.75 -31.41 27.08
N SER A 1094 -8.17 -31.22 28.32
CA SER A 1094 -7.34 -31.46 29.51
C SER A 1094 -6.98 -32.94 29.63
N LEU A 1095 -7.95 -33.85 29.41
CA LEU A 1095 -7.72 -35.29 29.43
C LEU A 1095 -6.76 -35.73 28.32
N ARG A 1096 -6.96 -35.27 27.08
CA ARG A 1096 -6.08 -35.61 25.95
C ARG A 1096 -4.64 -35.14 26.15
N ARG A 1097 -4.42 -33.99 26.78
CA ARG A 1097 -3.06 -33.53 27.12
C ARG A 1097 -2.35 -34.45 28.12
N TRP A 1098 -3.11 -35.01 29.06
CA TRP A 1098 -2.55 -35.97 30.01
C TRP A 1098 -2.42 -37.38 29.45
N ARG A 1099 -3.39 -37.78 28.62
CA ARG A 1099 -3.55 -39.12 28.03
C ARG A 1099 -3.96 -39.02 26.57
N PRO A 1100 -3.01 -38.75 25.65
CA PRO A 1100 -3.30 -38.58 24.22
C PRO A 1100 -3.98 -39.79 23.56
N GLN A 1101 -3.80 -40.98 24.14
CA GLN A 1101 -4.40 -42.24 23.71
C GLN A 1101 -5.91 -42.37 24.04
N VAL A 1102 -6.47 -41.52 24.91
CA VAL A 1102 -7.89 -41.57 25.28
C VAL A 1102 -8.71 -40.82 24.24
N GLY A 1103 -9.38 -41.57 23.37
CA GLY A 1103 -10.19 -41.05 22.26
C GLY A 1103 -11.65 -40.73 22.61
N VAL A 1104 -11.92 -40.09 23.76
CA VAL A 1104 -13.29 -39.71 24.17
C VAL A 1104 -13.52 -38.22 23.89
N ASP A 1105 -14.64 -37.90 23.23
CA ASP A 1105 -15.15 -36.53 23.11
C ASP A 1105 -16.37 -36.33 24.01
N LEU A 1106 -16.53 -35.12 24.52
CA LEU A 1106 -17.53 -34.73 25.51
C LEU A 1106 -18.24 -33.46 25.04
N ALA A 1107 -19.57 -33.45 25.17
CA ALA A 1107 -20.39 -32.27 24.94
C ALA A 1107 -21.35 -32.04 26.09
N VAL A 1108 -21.53 -30.77 26.46
CA VAL A 1108 -22.56 -30.34 27.41
C VAL A 1108 -23.64 -29.60 26.65
N ALA A 1109 -24.91 -29.94 26.89
CA ALA A 1109 -26.05 -29.29 26.28
C ALA A 1109 -27.16 -29.03 27.31
N ALA A 1110 -28.09 -28.14 27.00
CA ALA A 1110 -29.35 -28.07 27.74
C ALA A 1110 -30.21 -29.31 27.42
N GLY A 1111 -30.72 -29.98 28.46
CA GLY A 1111 -31.51 -31.21 28.35
C GLY A 1111 -31.96 -31.71 29.72
N ALA A 1112 -33.28 -31.93 29.88
CA ALA A 1112 -33.84 -32.49 31.10
C ALA A 1112 -33.86 -34.02 31.05
N ARG A 1113 -33.76 -34.69 32.21
CA ARG A 1113 -33.73 -36.16 32.33
C ARG A 1113 -34.93 -36.88 31.68
N GLY A 1114 -36.04 -36.17 31.43
CA GLY A 1114 -37.25 -36.68 30.78
C GLY A 1114 -37.30 -36.49 29.25
N ASP A 1115 -36.24 -36.04 28.60
CA ASP A 1115 -36.18 -35.80 27.15
C ASP A 1115 -35.18 -36.75 26.44
N PRO A 1116 -35.60 -38.00 26.17
CA PRO A 1116 -34.75 -38.98 25.48
C PRO A 1116 -34.45 -38.56 24.04
N GLN A 1117 -35.33 -37.78 23.40
CA GLN A 1117 -35.09 -37.28 22.04
C GLN A 1117 -33.89 -36.33 22.02
N ARG A 1118 -33.84 -35.36 22.94
CA ARG A 1118 -32.69 -34.45 23.06
C ARG A 1118 -31.39 -35.20 23.34
N THR A 1119 -31.44 -36.23 24.19
CA THR A 1119 -30.25 -37.07 24.48
C THR A 1119 -29.74 -37.75 23.21
N ARG A 1120 -30.63 -38.35 22.43
CA ARG A 1120 -30.30 -38.98 21.15
C ARG A 1120 -29.73 -37.99 20.14
N ASP A 1121 -30.31 -36.80 20.04
CA ASP A 1121 -29.92 -35.82 19.02
C ASP A 1121 -28.51 -35.27 19.32
N VAL A 1122 -28.23 -34.94 20.59
CA VAL A 1122 -26.89 -34.48 21.03
C VAL A 1122 -25.85 -35.60 20.89
N ALA A 1123 -26.21 -36.82 21.27
CA ALA A 1123 -25.36 -37.99 21.07
C ALA A 1123 -25.04 -38.27 19.61
N GLY A 1124 -26.03 -38.20 18.72
CA GLY A 1124 -25.81 -38.43 17.29
C GLY A 1124 -24.99 -37.32 16.64
N TRP A 1125 -25.17 -36.08 17.07
CA TRP A 1125 -24.35 -34.95 16.63
C TRP A 1125 -22.88 -35.09 17.06
N LEU A 1126 -22.65 -35.51 18.31
CA LEU A 1126 -21.30 -35.71 18.87
C LEU A 1126 -20.60 -36.92 18.21
N ALA A 1127 -21.31 -38.04 18.05
CA ALA A 1127 -20.77 -39.25 17.42
C ALA A 1127 -20.63 -39.13 15.88
N GLY A 1128 -21.31 -38.15 15.25
CA GLY A 1128 -21.31 -38.00 13.80
C GLY A 1128 -22.19 -39.02 13.05
N THR A 1129 -22.98 -39.80 13.78
CA THR A 1129 -23.83 -40.89 13.26
C THR A 1129 -25.17 -40.91 13.98
N PRO A 1130 -26.27 -41.38 13.37
CA PRO A 1130 -27.54 -41.51 14.09
C PRO A 1130 -27.44 -42.41 15.33
N VAL A 1131 -28.17 -42.05 16.39
CA VAL A 1131 -28.23 -42.80 17.65
C VAL A 1131 -29.65 -43.31 17.87
N THR A 1132 -29.80 -44.49 18.47
CA THR A 1132 -31.08 -45.09 18.88
C THR A 1132 -31.04 -45.41 20.38
N HIS A 1133 -32.13 -45.91 20.97
CA HIS A 1133 -32.12 -46.39 22.35
C HIS A 1133 -32.27 -47.91 22.39
N ALA A 1134 -31.46 -48.57 23.21
CA ALA A 1134 -31.65 -49.98 23.55
C ALA A 1134 -32.89 -50.17 24.45
N GLY A 1135 -33.31 -51.43 24.65
CA GLY A 1135 -34.47 -51.78 25.48
C GLY A 1135 -34.33 -51.40 26.96
N ASP A 1136 -33.12 -51.11 27.42
CA ASP A 1136 -32.79 -50.59 28.76
C ASP A 1136 -32.70 -49.05 28.83
N GLY A 1137 -33.01 -48.35 27.73
CA GLY A 1137 -33.02 -46.89 27.64
C GLY A 1137 -31.65 -46.25 27.38
N ARG A 1138 -30.59 -47.01 27.07
CA ARG A 1138 -29.24 -46.47 26.78
C ARG A 1138 -29.09 -46.04 25.31
N PRO A 1139 -28.37 -44.94 25.02
CA PRO A 1139 -28.09 -44.53 23.65
C PRO A 1139 -27.12 -45.49 22.95
N VAL A 1140 -27.43 -45.90 21.72
CA VAL A 1140 -26.61 -46.79 20.88
C VAL A 1140 -26.42 -46.17 19.50
N ALA A 1141 -25.18 -45.89 19.12
CA ALA A 1141 -24.84 -45.38 17.80
C ALA A 1141 -24.96 -46.48 16.73
N VAL A 1142 -25.41 -46.12 15.53
CA VAL A 1142 -25.66 -47.08 14.44
C VAL A 1142 -24.37 -47.72 13.89
N ASP A 1143 -23.24 -47.02 13.97
CA ASP A 1143 -21.94 -47.51 13.48
C ASP A 1143 -21.11 -48.27 14.53
N GLY A 1144 -21.65 -48.46 15.74
CA GLY A 1144 -20.97 -49.13 16.85
C GLY A 1144 -20.10 -48.22 17.73
N THR A 1145 -20.07 -46.90 17.49
CA THR A 1145 -19.44 -45.93 18.40
C THR A 1145 -20.08 -46.00 19.79
N ALA A 1146 -19.26 -46.08 20.86
CA ALA A 1146 -19.80 -46.11 22.21
C ALA A 1146 -20.24 -44.71 22.63
N VAL A 1147 -21.47 -44.61 23.13
CA VAL A 1147 -22.08 -43.36 23.58
C VAL A 1147 -22.60 -43.52 25.00
N SER A 1148 -22.41 -42.48 25.82
CA SER A 1148 -22.94 -42.43 27.17
C SER A 1148 -23.45 -41.05 27.51
N ALA A 1149 -24.47 -40.96 28.36
CA ALA A 1149 -25.08 -39.71 28.76
C ALA A 1149 -25.33 -39.68 30.28
N SER A 1150 -25.24 -38.48 30.87
CA SER A 1150 -25.59 -38.19 32.25
C SER A 1150 -26.25 -36.82 32.39
N HIS A 1151 -27.13 -36.65 33.37
CA HIS A 1151 -27.96 -35.45 33.54
C HIS A 1151 -27.70 -34.80 34.90
N LEU A 1152 -27.53 -33.47 34.92
CA LEU A 1152 -27.36 -32.67 36.14
C LEU A 1152 -28.02 -31.30 35.95
N ASP A 1153 -28.97 -30.94 36.83
CA ASP A 1153 -29.64 -29.63 36.87
C ASP A 1153 -30.16 -29.09 35.53
N GLY A 1154 -30.81 -29.96 34.73
CA GLY A 1154 -31.34 -29.56 33.41
C GLY A 1154 -30.27 -29.43 32.32
N ARG A 1155 -29.05 -29.89 32.60
CA ARG A 1155 -27.97 -30.07 31.63
C ARG A 1155 -27.73 -31.55 31.37
N LEU A 1156 -27.27 -31.83 30.17
CA LEU A 1156 -26.90 -33.14 29.67
C LEU A 1156 -25.40 -33.13 29.33
N LEU A 1157 -24.65 -34.06 29.91
CA LEU A 1157 -23.29 -34.37 29.53
C LEU A 1157 -23.32 -35.66 28.70
N VAL A 1158 -22.82 -35.59 27.46
CA VAL A 1158 -22.72 -36.74 26.56
C VAL A 1158 -21.25 -37.02 26.26
N ALA A 1159 -20.89 -38.30 26.24
CA ALA A 1159 -19.60 -38.81 25.81
C ALA A 1159 -19.76 -39.69 24.58
N ALA A 1160 -18.85 -39.56 23.61
CA ALA A 1160 -18.72 -40.46 22.46
C ALA A 1160 -17.26 -40.86 22.28
N GLY A 1161 -17.00 -42.12 21.92
CA GLY A 1161 -15.64 -42.62 21.77
C GLY A 1161 -15.55 -44.12 21.50
N PRO A 1162 -14.37 -44.74 21.69
CA PRO A 1162 -14.16 -46.17 21.49
C PRO A 1162 -14.95 -47.02 22.50
N ALA A 1163 -15.00 -48.33 22.27
CA ALA A 1163 -15.64 -49.29 23.16
C ALA A 1163 -15.18 -49.09 24.63
N GLY A 1164 -16.14 -49.13 25.56
CA GLY A 1164 -15.87 -48.81 26.96
C GLY A 1164 -15.95 -47.32 27.30
N THR A 1165 -16.46 -46.45 26.41
CA THR A 1165 -16.77 -45.06 26.74
C THR A 1165 -18.00 -44.96 27.64
N ALA A 1166 -17.85 -44.34 28.82
CA ALA A 1166 -18.96 -43.97 29.70
C ALA A 1166 -18.68 -42.67 30.45
N VAL A 1167 -19.71 -41.95 30.88
CA VAL A 1167 -19.52 -40.69 31.61
C VAL A 1167 -20.55 -40.52 32.71
N ASP A 1168 -20.14 -39.95 33.84
CA ASP A 1168 -21.05 -39.47 34.87
C ASP A 1168 -20.50 -38.23 35.58
N TRP A 1169 -21.39 -37.42 36.16
CA TRP A 1169 -21.03 -36.16 36.80
C TRP A 1169 -22.01 -35.78 37.91
N GLN A 1170 -21.49 -35.11 38.94
CA GLN A 1170 -22.27 -34.75 40.13
C GLN A 1170 -21.71 -33.50 40.80
N ARG A 1171 -22.58 -32.62 41.31
CA ARG A 1171 -22.15 -31.52 42.17
C ARG A 1171 -21.55 -32.07 43.46
N VAL A 1172 -20.42 -31.51 43.87
CA VAL A 1172 -19.79 -31.83 45.14
C VAL A 1172 -20.77 -31.57 46.27
N ALA A 1173 -21.09 -32.64 46.99
CA ALA A 1173 -22.04 -32.66 48.10
C ALA A 1173 -21.57 -33.67 49.16
N ALA A 1174 -22.16 -33.63 50.35
CA ALA A 1174 -21.93 -34.65 51.36
C ALA A 1174 -22.60 -35.97 50.94
N VAL A 1175 -21.87 -36.81 50.19
CA VAL A 1175 -22.34 -38.13 49.78
C VAL A 1175 -22.01 -39.16 50.87
N PRO A 1176 -22.99 -39.90 51.42
CA PRO A 1176 -22.74 -40.93 52.43
C PRO A 1176 -22.18 -42.20 51.75
N LEU A 1177 -20.94 -42.14 51.28
CA LEU A 1177 -20.26 -43.25 50.62
C LEU A 1177 -19.05 -43.70 51.46
N VAL A 1178 -19.04 -44.99 51.82
CA VAL A 1178 -17.92 -45.63 52.51
C VAL A 1178 -17.18 -46.51 51.51
N ASP A 1179 -16.08 -45.99 50.96
CA ASP A 1179 -15.22 -46.69 50.00
C ASP A 1179 -13.74 -46.48 50.40
N PRO A 1180 -12.89 -47.52 50.42
CA PRO A 1180 -11.46 -47.38 50.71
C PRO A 1180 -10.73 -46.35 49.82
N ALA A 1181 -11.14 -46.18 48.56
CA ALA A 1181 -10.56 -45.22 47.63
C ALA A 1181 -10.82 -43.76 48.06
N THR A 1182 -11.95 -43.48 48.74
CA THR A 1182 -12.25 -42.15 49.30
C THR A 1182 -11.23 -41.77 50.37
N GLY A 1183 -10.86 -42.72 51.24
CA GLY A 1183 -9.84 -42.49 52.27
C GLY A 1183 -8.44 -42.28 51.68
N GLU A 1184 -8.13 -42.96 50.57
CA GLU A 1184 -6.85 -42.78 49.86
C GLU A 1184 -6.73 -41.39 49.21
N LEU A 1185 -7.79 -40.89 48.55
CA LEU A 1185 -7.81 -39.54 47.99
C LEU A 1185 -7.71 -38.46 49.09
N ALA A 1186 -8.40 -38.64 50.20
CA ALA A 1186 -8.30 -37.73 51.35
C ALA A 1186 -6.88 -37.70 51.94
N ARG A 1187 -6.18 -38.86 52.02
CA ARG A 1187 -4.77 -38.92 52.42
C ARG A 1187 -3.84 -38.20 51.46
N ARG A 1188 -4.21 -38.11 50.18
CA ARG A 1188 -3.49 -37.33 49.15
C ARG A 1188 -3.86 -35.83 49.17
N GLY A 1189 -4.64 -35.38 50.16
CA GLY A 1189 -4.94 -33.96 50.40
C GLY A 1189 -6.21 -33.45 49.73
N GLU A 1190 -7.03 -34.32 49.13
CA GLU A 1190 -8.33 -33.90 48.55
C GLU A 1190 -9.39 -33.70 49.64
N ASP A 1191 -10.24 -32.68 49.49
CA ASP A 1191 -11.35 -32.44 50.41
C ASP A 1191 -12.26 -33.69 50.51
N PRO A 1192 -12.66 -34.15 51.72
CA PRO A 1192 -13.43 -35.38 51.88
C PRO A 1192 -14.75 -35.41 51.10
N ALA A 1193 -15.44 -34.27 50.95
CA ALA A 1193 -16.69 -34.20 50.19
C ALA A 1193 -16.42 -34.30 48.68
N VAL A 1194 -15.33 -33.69 48.20
CA VAL A 1194 -14.87 -33.82 46.81
C VAL A 1194 -14.49 -35.27 46.53
N ALA A 1195 -13.65 -35.89 47.37
CA ALA A 1195 -13.23 -37.28 47.23
C ALA A 1195 -14.44 -38.24 47.23
N ALA A 1196 -15.39 -38.08 48.15
CA ALA A 1196 -16.59 -38.92 48.20
C ALA A 1196 -17.47 -38.78 46.95
N THR A 1197 -17.69 -37.55 46.47
CA THR A 1197 -18.47 -37.29 45.25
C THR A 1197 -17.77 -37.87 44.02
N ARG A 1198 -16.45 -37.72 43.95
CA ARG A 1198 -15.60 -38.27 42.89
C ARG A 1198 -15.73 -39.79 42.79
N ILE A 1199 -15.57 -40.50 43.90
CA ILE A 1199 -15.71 -41.96 43.94
C ILE A 1199 -17.15 -42.39 43.59
N TRP A 1200 -18.16 -41.62 44.01
CA TRP A 1200 -19.54 -41.86 43.61
C TRP A 1200 -19.71 -41.82 42.08
N THR A 1201 -19.19 -40.79 41.41
CA THR A 1201 -19.24 -40.72 39.92
C THR A 1201 -18.49 -41.88 39.25
N CYS A 1202 -17.39 -42.35 39.84
CA CYS A 1202 -16.66 -43.53 39.35
C CYS A 1202 -17.52 -44.80 39.44
N ARG A 1203 -18.25 -44.99 40.54
CA ARG A 1203 -19.16 -46.14 40.72
C ARG A 1203 -20.35 -46.10 39.76
N GLU A 1204 -20.91 -44.93 39.48
CA GLU A 1204 -21.96 -44.77 38.46
C GLU A 1204 -21.46 -45.13 37.05
N VAL A 1205 -20.23 -44.73 36.70
CA VAL A 1205 -19.60 -45.14 35.45
C VAL A 1205 -19.39 -46.66 35.39
N LEU A 1206 -18.94 -47.30 36.47
CA LEU A 1206 -18.81 -48.76 36.55
C LEU A 1206 -20.16 -49.49 36.41
N ALA A 1207 -21.22 -48.95 37.00
CA ALA A 1207 -22.57 -49.48 36.84
C ALA A 1207 -23.04 -49.41 35.37
N LYS A 1208 -22.67 -48.35 34.64
CA LYS A 1208 -22.92 -48.24 33.19
C LYS A 1208 -22.17 -49.32 32.41
N HIS A 1209 -20.99 -49.75 32.86
CA HIS A 1209 -20.27 -50.90 32.31
C HIS A 1209 -20.79 -52.28 32.77
N GLY A 1210 -21.81 -52.32 33.65
CA GLY A 1210 -22.36 -53.58 34.17
C GLY A 1210 -21.47 -54.25 35.22
N ALA A 1211 -20.55 -53.51 35.86
CA ALA A 1211 -19.76 -54.02 36.98
C ALA A 1211 -20.63 -54.22 38.23
N ALA A 1212 -20.19 -55.13 39.12
CA ALA A 1212 -20.87 -55.36 40.39
C ALA A 1212 -20.79 -54.11 41.31
N PRO A 1213 -21.83 -53.82 42.12
CA PRO A 1213 -21.84 -52.64 43.00
C PRO A 1213 -20.68 -52.57 44.02
N ASP A 1214 -20.03 -53.70 44.31
CA ASP A 1214 -18.91 -53.85 45.23
C ASP A 1214 -17.57 -54.08 44.51
N ALA A 1215 -17.50 -53.86 43.19
CA ALA A 1215 -16.26 -53.99 42.43
C ALA A 1215 -15.13 -53.13 43.04
N PRO A 1216 -13.92 -53.68 43.23
CA PRO A 1216 -12.83 -52.97 43.88
C PRO A 1216 -12.36 -51.80 43.01
N LEU A 1217 -12.13 -50.65 43.64
CA LEU A 1217 -11.68 -49.43 42.97
C LEU A 1217 -10.34 -48.99 43.58
N VAL A 1218 -9.32 -48.84 42.73
CA VAL A 1218 -7.96 -48.49 43.15
C VAL A 1218 -7.56 -47.15 42.54
N VAL A 1219 -7.07 -46.22 43.37
CA VAL A 1219 -6.50 -44.95 42.93
C VAL A 1219 -5.08 -45.19 42.43
N ASP A 1220 -4.87 -45.03 41.13
CA ASP A 1220 -3.62 -45.35 40.45
C ASP A 1220 -2.71 -44.10 40.39
N VAL A 1221 -2.88 -43.28 39.35
CA VAL A 1221 -2.00 -42.14 39.03
C VAL A 1221 -2.72 -40.80 39.18
N ALA A 1222 -2.08 -39.83 39.83
CA ALA A 1222 -2.51 -38.43 39.81
C ALA A 1222 -2.01 -37.74 38.53
N GLY A 1223 -2.87 -36.98 37.88
CA GLY A 1223 -2.60 -36.21 36.67
C GLY A 1223 -2.48 -34.70 36.92
N PRO A 1224 -2.13 -33.92 35.88
CA PRO A 1224 -2.23 -32.47 35.92
C PRO A 1224 -3.69 -32.03 36.09
N ASP A 1225 -3.92 -30.76 36.44
CA ASP A 1225 -5.25 -30.13 36.54
C ASP A 1225 -6.26 -30.85 37.47
N GLY A 1226 -5.78 -31.63 38.45
CA GLY A 1226 -6.65 -32.32 39.41
C GLY A 1226 -7.29 -33.62 38.90
N TRP A 1227 -6.77 -34.17 37.80
CA TRP A 1227 -7.16 -35.49 37.29
C TRP A 1227 -6.61 -36.63 38.16
N PHE A 1228 -7.38 -37.71 38.25
CA PHE A 1228 -6.97 -38.99 38.83
C PHE A 1228 -7.38 -40.13 37.90
N LEU A 1229 -6.52 -41.13 37.78
CA LEU A 1229 -6.81 -42.40 37.13
C LEU A 1229 -7.15 -43.39 38.23
N LEU A 1230 -8.34 -43.99 38.12
CA LEU A 1230 -8.78 -45.07 38.98
C LEU A 1230 -9.00 -46.33 38.13
N ARG A 1231 -8.72 -47.50 38.70
CA ARG A 1231 -8.87 -48.79 38.02
C ARG A 1231 -9.82 -49.70 38.78
N SER A 1232 -10.63 -50.43 38.02
CA SER A 1232 -11.47 -51.52 38.54
C SER A 1232 -11.54 -52.64 37.50
N GLY A 1233 -10.89 -53.77 37.76
CA GLY A 1233 -10.74 -54.83 36.74
C GLY A 1233 -10.04 -54.29 35.48
N GLY A 1234 -10.68 -54.48 34.31
CA GLY A 1234 -10.20 -53.96 33.01
C GLY A 1234 -10.65 -52.53 32.68
N TYR A 1235 -11.32 -51.83 33.60
CA TYR A 1235 -11.83 -50.47 33.34
C TYR A 1235 -10.87 -49.40 33.85
N ALA A 1236 -10.55 -48.43 33.00
CA ALA A 1236 -9.84 -47.20 33.35
C ALA A 1236 -10.85 -46.05 33.50
N LEU A 1237 -10.82 -45.42 34.68
CA LEU A 1237 -11.73 -44.33 35.06
C LEU A 1237 -10.91 -43.06 35.28
N TYR A 1238 -11.09 -42.09 34.41
CA TYR A 1238 -10.46 -40.78 34.50
C TYR A 1238 -11.41 -39.85 35.21
N SER A 1239 -11.04 -39.33 36.37
CA SER A 1239 -11.90 -38.47 37.15
C SER A 1239 -11.25 -37.14 37.47
N VAL A 1240 -12.03 -36.06 37.48
CA VAL A 1240 -11.61 -34.70 37.87
C VAL A 1240 -12.72 -33.97 38.63
N ALA A 1241 -12.37 -33.05 39.51
CA ALA A 1241 -13.31 -32.14 40.14
C ALA A 1241 -13.03 -30.71 39.65
N VAL A 1242 -13.97 -30.12 38.93
CA VAL A 1242 -13.81 -28.80 38.30
C VAL A 1242 -14.60 -27.75 39.08
N PRO A 1243 -13.97 -26.64 39.52
CA PRO A 1243 -14.69 -25.50 40.07
C PRO A 1243 -15.61 -24.88 39.00
N THR A 1244 -16.91 -24.72 39.30
CA THR A 1244 -17.88 -24.08 38.39
C THR A 1244 -18.50 -22.83 39.01
N ASP A 1245 -19.22 -22.03 38.23
CA ASP A 1245 -19.87 -20.79 38.71
C ASP A 1245 -20.89 -21.03 39.86
N GLY A 1246 -21.31 -22.29 40.06
CA GLY A 1246 -22.07 -22.75 41.23
C GLY A 1246 -21.20 -23.52 42.25
N ALA A 1247 -21.48 -24.81 42.40
CA ALA A 1247 -20.66 -25.71 43.22
C ALA A 1247 -19.67 -26.47 42.32
N PRO A 1248 -18.50 -26.90 42.83
CA PRO A 1248 -17.60 -27.76 42.07
C PRO A 1248 -18.34 -29.01 41.56
N VAL A 1249 -18.00 -29.46 40.35
CA VAL A 1249 -18.60 -30.63 39.73
C VAL A 1249 -17.52 -31.71 39.60
N ALA A 1250 -17.76 -32.85 40.22
CA ALA A 1250 -16.96 -34.05 40.00
C ALA A 1250 -17.45 -34.73 38.71
N VAL A 1251 -16.51 -35.12 37.86
CA VAL A 1251 -16.78 -35.81 36.59
C VAL A 1251 -15.92 -37.07 36.55
N CYS A 1252 -16.49 -38.16 36.05
CA CYS A 1252 -15.78 -39.38 35.74
C CYS A 1252 -16.04 -39.79 34.29
N VAL A 1253 -14.97 -40.12 33.58
CA VAL A 1253 -14.98 -40.63 32.21
C VAL A 1253 -14.36 -42.02 32.23
N GLY A 1254 -15.15 -43.03 31.91
CA GLY A 1254 -14.68 -44.38 31.62
C GLY A 1254 -14.25 -44.47 30.17
N ALA A 1255 -13.08 -45.06 29.92
CA ALA A 1255 -12.61 -45.37 28.58
C ALA A 1255 -11.85 -46.70 28.60
N GLY A 1256 -11.98 -47.50 27.54
CA GLY A 1256 -11.12 -48.66 27.35
C GLY A 1256 -9.70 -48.22 27.00
N GLU A 1257 -8.69 -48.71 27.72
CA GLU A 1257 -7.31 -48.64 27.23
C GLU A 1257 -7.11 -49.79 26.22
N PRO A 1258 -6.55 -49.55 25.02
CA PRO A 1258 -6.08 -50.64 24.18
C PRO A 1258 -5.04 -51.43 25.00
N ASP A 1259 -5.18 -52.77 25.05
CA ASP A 1259 -4.29 -53.68 25.80
C ASP A 1259 -2.83 -53.23 25.69
N ALA A 1260 -2.19 -52.98 26.84
CA ALA A 1260 -0.76 -52.66 26.93
C ALA A 1260 0.11 -53.89 26.66
#